data_AF-A0A3P8WBL5-F1
#
_entry.id   AF-A0A3P8WBL5-F1
#
_cell.length_a   1.000
_cell.length_b   1.000
_cell.length_c   1.000
_cell.angle_alpha   90.00
_cell.angle_beta   90.00
_cell.angle_gamma   90.00
#
_symmetry.space_group_name_H-M   'P 1'
#
loop_
_entity.id
_entity.type
_entity.pdbx_description
1 polymer ?
#
loop_
_entity_poly.entity_id
_entity_poly.type
_entity_poly.pdbx_seq_one_letter_code
_entity_poly.pdbx_strand_id
1 'polypeptide(L)'
;LIVMPLPNILCICERKEEMIEKIKLLEIETQAAIVSHIQEVTHNQLNVLDLSWLEEGAELEQQELEPLSRTMAASVQQLIDQRDKAIEVILDLTQERDYLFSQQPQEWCRNLAMSSPERGQGLRVRDGDVSVTGLSKEEKQHLSVELADTKAKLRKYRQELVDKLETELSRCKEKLNDVHFYKTRAEELREDNVTLMETKMLLEEQLSASRGRFEKLHTLEKDNLLLRAKIHDLEMERENERQRLEELLEENMLLEIGHKQSMNESAHLGWELEQLTKNHDNSSPESMAPSLVHELNECVSSRVLKLEKENRELQTSIERLKDDNHNMQEKQLHMQELDRENQSLSKKLEHLQGLLDQERLTNQDMESLGEEILKEKQSLERELHALRVEKDRQISELESERQHLSDAVASLQERAQSNSEARVCEVEAENSLLQQNITDISSRVASLESQLRVVTEEAEKLREKSVHCEELERDVMNCFKSNTLEKQVSSLEQELHRLKREAEEGQQKLQQFGKHEAENGLLSKENLDLRCSLENLRASSTRLASLQEEHKEAQTEKQELRKKLEDVREEAQTERKRAERLELNIATLNQEKHRLEEEVQKSKEEREDLVREMKDAHRSEEEWRRQVEELKEERKRRVEGDKERRKLQMDLEQTEKGRKNLEKLSLKIKTTLEAKETELEEKIMRLATVEKKEASLSKEVERLQDTAVKAKELERENKELQKQATIDKRTLATLREVKKKNSPKTYLKNYYFTFYIKSCYCIRIYVFYSL
;
A
#
# COMPACT_ATOMS: atom_id res chain seq x y z
N LEU A 1 27.49 1.30 -12.21
CA LEU A 1 26.59 0.53 -13.09
C LEU A 1 26.50 1.22 -14.46
N ILE A 2 26.32 0.49 -15.55
CA ILE A 2 25.99 1.01 -16.89
C ILE A 2 24.61 0.47 -17.31
N VAL A 3 23.79 1.28 -17.98
CA VAL A 3 22.41 0.94 -18.36
C VAL A 3 22.29 0.96 -19.88
N MET A 4 22.16 -0.21 -20.51
CA MET A 4 22.07 -0.36 -21.97
C MET A 4 21.35 -1.66 -22.34
N PRO A 5 20.50 -1.68 -23.39
CA PRO A 5 19.94 -2.93 -23.90
C PRO A 5 21.02 -3.81 -24.53
N LEU A 6 21.04 -5.09 -24.19
CA LEU A 6 21.90 -6.10 -24.81
C LEU A 6 21.17 -6.71 -26.01
N PRO A 7 21.74 -6.51 -27.22
CA PRO A 7 22.71 -7.52 -27.65
C PRO A 7 24.02 -6.93 -28.22
N ASN A 8 25.14 -7.55 -27.81
CA ASN A 8 26.51 -7.25 -28.24
C ASN A 8 27.05 -5.85 -27.88
N ILE A 9 27.72 -5.77 -26.72
CA ILE A 9 28.50 -4.62 -26.23
C ILE A 9 29.49 -4.06 -27.29
N LEU A 10 29.93 -4.88 -28.25
CA LEU A 10 30.85 -4.47 -29.33
C LEU A 10 30.21 -3.72 -30.53
N CYS A 11 28.88 -3.68 -30.66
CA CYS A 11 28.23 -3.26 -31.92
C CYS A 11 27.65 -1.83 -31.95
N ILE A 12 27.50 -1.16 -30.80
CA ILE A 12 26.66 0.05 -30.68
C ILE A 12 27.39 1.35 -31.09
N CYS A 13 28.73 1.34 -31.22
CA CYS A 13 29.49 2.51 -31.68
C CYS A 13 29.67 2.51 -33.21
N GLU A 14 28.83 3.27 -33.93
CA GLU A 14 28.93 3.46 -35.39
C GLU A 14 30.31 3.95 -35.86
N ARG A 15 31.07 4.63 -34.97
CA ARG A 15 32.41 5.18 -35.25
C ARG A 15 33.54 4.46 -34.51
N LYS A 16 33.36 3.18 -34.17
CA LYS A 16 34.35 2.40 -33.41
C LYS A 16 35.79 2.52 -33.93
N GLU A 17 35.98 2.60 -35.25
CA GLU A 17 37.31 2.69 -35.87
C GLU A 17 37.98 4.06 -35.63
N GLU A 18 37.24 5.16 -35.83
CA GLU A 18 37.69 6.53 -35.49
C GLU A 18 38.04 6.66 -34.00
N MET A 19 37.28 5.98 -33.12
CA MET A 19 37.50 5.98 -31.68
C MET A 19 38.73 5.16 -31.29
N ILE A 20 38.95 4.00 -31.92
CA ILE A 20 40.13 3.15 -31.71
C ILE A 20 41.40 3.84 -32.17
N GLU A 21 41.39 4.59 -33.28
CA GLU A 21 42.53 5.40 -33.71
C GLU A 21 42.86 6.51 -32.72
N LYS A 22 41.85 7.20 -32.16
CA LYS A 22 42.07 8.21 -31.12
C LYS A 22 42.64 7.61 -29.83
N ILE A 23 42.15 6.44 -29.39
CA ILE A 23 42.67 5.76 -28.20
C ILE A 23 44.14 5.37 -28.40
N LYS A 24 44.53 4.88 -29.59
CA LYS A 24 45.93 4.55 -29.93
C LYS A 24 46.90 5.75 -29.90
N LEU A 25 46.39 6.98 -29.90
CA LEU A 25 47.18 8.22 -29.79
C LEU A 25 47.32 8.74 -28.35
N LEU A 26 46.65 8.10 -27.37
CA LEU A 26 46.80 8.42 -25.95
C LEU A 26 48.06 7.77 -25.35
N GLU A 27 48.45 8.22 -24.15
CA GLU A 27 49.57 7.61 -23.41
C GLU A 27 49.24 6.17 -22.98
N ILE A 28 50.26 5.32 -22.88
CA ILE A 28 50.11 3.86 -22.67
C ILE A 28 49.35 3.56 -21.37
N GLU A 29 49.56 4.36 -20.32
CA GLU A 29 48.86 4.23 -19.04
C GLU A 29 47.36 4.54 -19.19
N THR A 30 47.01 5.56 -19.98
CA THR A 30 45.61 5.87 -20.33
C THR A 30 44.99 4.78 -21.20
N GLN A 31 45.73 4.22 -22.17
CA GLN A 31 45.27 3.10 -22.99
C GLN A 31 44.99 1.87 -22.13
N ALA A 32 45.88 1.53 -21.19
CA ALA A 32 45.72 0.42 -20.27
C ALA A 32 44.52 0.62 -19.33
N ALA A 33 44.34 1.83 -18.78
CA ALA A 33 43.18 2.17 -17.97
C ALA A 33 41.86 2.02 -18.74
N ILE A 34 41.80 2.50 -20.00
CA ILE A 34 40.63 2.36 -20.87
C ILE A 34 40.33 0.88 -21.17
N VAL A 35 41.36 0.08 -21.48
CA VAL A 35 41.20 -1.37 -21.70
C VAL A 35 40.69 -2.07 -20.42
N SER A 36 41.18 -1.69 -19.24
CA SER A 36 40.72 -2.25 -17.97
C SER A 36 39.24 -1.96 -17.70
N HIS A 37 38.75 -0.75 -17.97
CA HIS A 37 37.33 -0.41 -17.82
C HIS A 37 36.45 -1.14 -18.85
N ILE A 38 36.93 -1.29 -20.10
CA ILE A 38 36.24 -2.10 -21.12
C ILE A 38 36.18 -3.57 -20.70
N GLN A 39 37.25 -4.11 -20.11
CA GLN A 39 37.28 -5.48 -19.57
C GLN A 39 36.30 -5.63 -18.40
N GLU A 40 36.27 -4.70 -17.45
CA GLU A 40 35.36 -4.72 -16.30
C GLU A 40 33.88 -4.77 -16.73
N VAL A 41 33.50 -3.96 -17.73
CA VAL A 41 32.13 -3.89 -18.28
C VAL A 41 31.77 -5.12 -19.12
N THR A 42 32.75 -5.76 -19.77
CA THR A 42 32.50 -6.94 -20.63
C THR A 42 32.59 -8.28 -19.91
N HIS A 43 33.32 -8.37 -18.80
CA HIS A 43 33.55 -9.61 -18.06
C HIS A 43 32.67 -9.76 -16.81
N ASN A 44 32.12 -8.67 -16.26
CA ASN A 44 31.19 -8.71 -15.14
C ASN A 44 29.78 -8.25 -15.55
N GLN A 45 28.88 -9.19 -15.80
CA GLN A 45 27.50 -8.90 -16.22
C GLN A 45 26.72 -8.09 -15.16
N LEU A 46 27.05 -8.20 -13.87
CA LEU A 46 26.40 -7.42 -12.80
C LEU A 46 26.61 -5.90 -12.93
N ASN A 47 27.67 -5.47 -13.64
CA ASN A 47 27.94 -4.06 -13.89
C ASN A 47 27.06 -3.46 -15.01
N VAL A 48 26.32 -4.28 -15.77
CA VAL A 48 25.48 -3.88 -16.90
C VAL A 48 24.02 -4.23 -16.63
N LEU A 49 23.17 -3.21 -16.47
CA LEU A 49 21.73 -3.36 -16.42
C LEU A 49 21.17 -3.42 -17.83
N ASP A 50 20.74 -4.62 -18.24
CA ASP A 50 19.99 -4.81 -19.47
C ASP A 50 18.60 -4.17 -19.38
N LEU A 51 18.12 -3.63 -20.51
CA LEU A 51 16.78 -3.07 -20.70
C LEU A 51 16.02 -3.71 -21.88
N SER A 52 16.50 -4.82 -22.43
CA SER A 52 15.85 -5.60 -23.49
C SER A 52 14.37 -5.93 -23.18
N TRP A 53 14.06 -6.22 -21.91
CA TRP A 53 12.71 -6.47 -21.38
C TRP A 53 11.78 -5.25 -21.38
N LEU A 54 12.28 -4.04 -21.69
CA LEU A 54 11.49 -2.81 -21.79
C LEU A 54 11.03 -2.51 -23.23
N GLU A 55 11.42 -3.31 -24.22
CA GLU A 55 11.00 -3.14 -25.62
C GLU A 55 9.55 -3.65 -25.86
N GLU A 56 8.78 -2.95 -26.71
CA GLU A 56 7.38 -3.29 -26.98
C GLU A 56 7.21 -4.68 -27.63
N GLY A 57 6.81 -5.67 -26.84
CA GLY A 57 6.46 -7.01 -27.31
C GLY A 57 7.19 -8.17 -26.62
N ALA A 58 8.03 -7.90 -25.61
CA ALA A 58 8.65 -8.94 -24.80
C ALA A 58 7.61 -9.64 -23.88
N GLU A 59 7.13 -10.82 -24.28
CA GLU A 59 6.37 -11.72 -23.41
C GLU A 59 7.35 -12.49 -22.50
N LEU A 60 7.66 -11.92 -21.32
CA LEU A 60 8.45 -12.60 -20.29
C LEU A 60 7.62 -13.70 -19.61
N GLU A 61 8.13 -14.94 -19.61
CA GLU A 61 7.54 -16.01 -18.82
C GLU A 61 7.77 -15.78 -17.32
N GLN A 62 6.81 -16.19 -16.48
CA GLN A 62 6.85 -15.95 -15.03
C GLN A 62 8.08 -16.60 -14.34
N GLN A 63 8.70 -17.60 -14.98
CA GLN A 63 9.92 -18.27 -14.52
C GLN A 63 11.20 -17.45 -14.75
N GLU A 64 11.19 -16.45 -15.65
CA GLU A 64 12.32 -15.55 -15.91
C GLU A 64 12.25 -14.25 -15.08
N LEU A 65 11.06 -13.88 -14.63
CA LEU A 65 10.83 -12.65 -13.86
C LEU A 65 11.51 -12.65 -12.48
N GLU A 66 11.61 -13.81 -11.83
CA GLU A 66 12.27 -13.93 -10.53
C GLU A 66 13.81 -13.73 -10.59
N PRO A 67 14.58 -14.43 -11.45
CA PRO A 67 16.01 -14.15 -11.58
C PRO A 67 16.28 -12.72 -12.11
N LEU A 68 15.42 -12.17 -12.97
CA LEU A 68 15.53 -10.77 -13.43
C LEU A 68 15.37 -9.78 -12.26
N SER A 69 14.30 -9.91 -11.47
CA SER A 69 14.05 -9.00 -10.34
C SER A 69 15.10 -9.09 -9.23
N ARG A 70 15.62 -10.30 -8.92
CA ARG A 70 16.78 -10.49 -8.03
C ARG A 70 18.03 -9.79 -8.57
N THR A 71 18.28 -9.85 -9.87
CA THR A 71 19.42 -9.18 -10.51
C THR A 71 19.27 -7.66 -10.47
N MET A 72 18.08 -7.13 -10.77
CA MET A 72 17.76 -5.71 -10.65
C MET A 72 17.96 -5.19 -9.22
N ALA A 73 17.50 -5.94 -8.21
CA ALA A 73 17.69 -5.59 -6.80
C ALA A 73 19.17 -5.51 -6.42
N ALA A 74 20.00 -6.47 -6.87
CA ALA A 74 21.44 -6.44 -6.66
C ALA A 74 22.11 -5.23 -7.35
N SER A 75 21.72 -4.91 -8.58
CA SER A 75 22.23 -3.73 -9.30
C SER A 75 21.81 -2.40 -8.66
N VAL A 76 20.60 -2.32 -8.08
CA VAL A 76 20.14 -1.14 -7.33
C VAL A 76 20.89 -1.01 -6.01
N GLN A 77 21.11 -2.10 -5.27
CA GLN A 77 21.94 -2.08 -4.06
C GLN A 77 23.38 -1.65 -4.37
N GLN A 78 23.98 -2.16 -5.44
CA GLN A 78 25.32 -1.75 -5.88
C GLN A 78 25.37 -0.24 -6.23
N LEU A 79 24.30 0.33 -6.79
CA LEU A 79 24.20 1.79 -7.02
C LEU A 79 24.08 2.60 -5.72
N ILE A 80 23.36 2.09 -4.72
CA ILE A 80 23.27 2.68 -3.38
C ILE A 80 24.65 2.67 -2.70
N ASP A 81 25.33 1.53 -2.71
CA ASP A 81 26.70 1.38 -2.18
C ASP A 81 27.70 2.29 -2.90
N GLN A 82 27.57 2.46 -4.22
CA GLN A 82 28.41 3.35 -5.03
C GLN A 82 28.13 4.84 -4.71
N ARG A 83 26.86 5.21 -4.50
CA ARG A 83 26.46 6.55 -4.05
C ARG A 83 27.05 6.88 -2.68
N ASP A 84 26.93 5.96 -1.73
CA ASP A 84 27.29 6.24 -0.33
C ASP A 84 28.80 6.33 -0.12
N LYS A 85 29.58 5.49 -0.83
CA LYS A 85 31.05 5.63 -0.91
C LYS A 85 31.48 6.94 -1.60
N ALA A 86 30.73 7.41 -2.60
CA ALA A 86 30.99 8.70 -3.22
C ALA A 86 30.67 9.88 -2.26
N ILE A 87 29.63 9.76 -1.44
CA ILE A 87 29.30 10.74 -0.39
C ILE A 87 30.40 10.76 0.69
N GLU A 88 30.89 9.59 1.11
CA GLU A 88 32.02 9.44 2.06
C GLU A 88 33.28 10.15 1.53
N VAL A 89 33.72 9.87 0.30
CA VAL A 89 34.87 10.55 -0.33
C VAL A 89 34.63 12.07 -0.50
N ILE A 90 33.41 12.51 -0.79
CA ILE A 90 33.07 13.94 -0.85
C ILE A 90 33.14 14.59 0.53
N LEU A 91 32.73 13.89 1.60
CA LEU A 91 32.85 14.36 2.98
C LEU A 91 34.31 14.45 3.43
N ASP A 92 35.14 13.48 3.07
CA ASP A 92 36.58 13.49 3.37
C ASP A 92 37.30 14.64 2.65
N LEU A 93 37.07 14.81 1.33
CA LEU A 93 37.63 15.92 0.57
C LEU A 93 37.09 17.29 1.02
N THR A 94 35.87 17.33 1.55
CA THR A 94 35.28 18.53 2.17
C THR A 94 35.96 18.85 3.51
N GLN A 95 36.19 17.84 4.35
CA GLN A 95 36.93 17.99 5.61
C GLN A 95 38.40 18.35 5.37
N GLU A 96 39.07 17.75 4.39
CA GLU A 96 40.46 18.08 4.04
C GLU A 96 40.56 19.52 3.50
N ARG A 97 39.64 19.93 2.62
CA ARG A 97 39.52 21.33 2.16
C ARG A 97 39.35 22.28 3.35
N ASP A 98 38.43 22.01 4.26
CA ASP A 98 38.12 22.89 5.38
C ASP A 98 39.22 22.88 6.45
N TYR A 99 39.91 21.75 6.62
CA TYR A 99 41.12 21.63 7.45
C TYR A 99 42.28 22.46 6.88
N LEU A 100 42.52 22.41 5.56
CA LEU A 100 43.50 23.28 4.89
C LEU A 100 43.10 24.76 4.97
N PHE A 101 41.81 25.08 4.82
CA PHE A 101 41.27 26.44 5.04
C PHE A 101 41.47 26.91 6.48
N SER A 102 41.36 26.01 7.47
CA SER A 102 41.58 26.30 8.89
C SER A 102 43.05 26.52 9.25
N GLN A 103 43.99 26.01 8.45
CA GLN A 103 45.44 26.22 8.61
C GLN A 103 45.94 27.54 7.98
N GLN A 104 45.31 28.03 6.91
CA GLN A 104 45.70 29.28 6.25
C GLN A 104 45.46 30.64 6.95
N PRO A 105 44.70 30.81 8.08
CA PRO A 105 44.40 32.13 8.63
C PRO A 105 45.62 32.98 9.04
N GLN A 106 46.79 32.37 9.33
CA GLN A 106 47.97 33.11 9.79
C GLN A 106 48.92 33.58 8.69
N GLU A 107 49.02 32.87 7.57
CA GLU A 107 50.01 33.22 6.52
C GLU A 107 49.57 34.41 5.67
N TRP A 108 48.29 34.47 5.30
CA TRP A 108 47.72 35.59 4.53
C TRP A 108 47.90 36.92 5.28
N CYS A 109 47.64 36.92 6.59
CA CYS A 109 47.82 38.08 7.47
C CYS A 109 49.30 38.51 7.62
N ARG A 110 50.24 37.55 7.61
CA ARG A 110 51.68 37.82 7.73
C ARG A 110 52.26 38.37 6.41
N ASN A 111 51.81 37.85 5.27
CA ASN A 111 52.33 38.22 3.95
C ASN A 111 51.88 39.62 3.49
N LEU A 112 50.69 40.08 3.89
CA LEU A 112 50.23 41.46 3.69
C LEU A 112 50.94 42.50 4.56
N ALA A 113 51.67 42.08 5.61
CA ALA A 113 52.47 42.98 6.46
C ALA A 113 53.93 43.12 6.01
N MET A 114 54.45 42.18 5.20
CA MET A 114 55.87 42.08 4.84
C MET A 114 56.19 42.30 3.35
N SER A 115 55.19 42.57 2.51
CA SER A 115 55.34 42.79 1.06
C SER A 115 55.57 44.27 0.70
N SER A 116 56.59 44.90 1.30
CA SER A 116 57.06 46.25 0.95
C SER A 116 58.56 46.25 0.58
N PRO A 117 58.93 46.08 -0.70
CA PRO A 117 60.33 45.99 -1.12
C PRO A 117 61.09 47.33 -1.05
N GLU A 118 62.11 47.35 -0.20
CA GLU A 118 63.41 48.00 -0.40
C GLU A 118 63.51 49.43 -0.97
N ARG A 119 63.90 50.37 -0.10
CA ARG A 119 65.28 50.93 -0.20
C ARG A 119 65.77 51.43 1.16
N GLY A 120 66.68 50.68 1.79
CA GLY A 120 67.11 50.98 3.16
C GLY A 120 68.33 50.20 3.69
N GLN A 121 69.25 49.79 2.82
CA GLN A 121 70.55 49.28 3.29
C GLN A 121 71.45 50.47 3.68
N GLY A 122 71.95 50.47 4.92
CA GLY A 122 72.85 51.51 5.42
C GLY A 122 74.32 51.20 5.14
N LEU A 123 75.09 52.23 4.78
CA LEU A 123 76.56 52.19 4.84
C LEU A 123 77.05 53.24 5.85
N ARG A 124 77.93 52.83 6.76
CA ARG A 124 78.51 53.71 7.79
C ARG A 124 79.59 54.64 7.22
N VAL A 125 79.29 55.94 7.17
CA VAL A 125 80.27 57.04 7.27
C VAL A 125 79.58 58.08 8.17
N ARG A 126 79.91 58.14 9.47
CA ARG A 126 81.02 58.87 10.11
C ARG A 126 80.89 60.39 9.97
N ASP A 127 81.05 61.09 11.08
CA ASP A 127 80.81 62.53 11.22
C ASP A 127 81.50 63.37 10.13
N GLY A 128 80.74 64.27 9.52
CA GLY A 128 81.19 65.19 8.49
C GLY A 128 80.07 66.14 8.07
N ASP A 129 80.25 67.42 8.36
CA ASP A 129 79.36 68.49 7.90
C ASP A 129 79.39 68.58 6.37
N VAL A 130 78.26 68.27 5.72
CA VAL A 130 78.05 68.50 4.29
C VAL A 130 76.62 69.03 4.08
N SER A 131 76.51 70.34 3.88
CA SER A 131 75.28 70.99 3.45
C SER A 131 74.88 70.55 2.04
N VAL A 132 73.85 69.71 1.92
CA VAL A 132 73.24 69.36 0.63
C VAL A 132 71.99 70.21 0.39
N THR A 133 72.20 71.29 -0.39
CA THR A 133 71.23 72.02 -1.23
C THR A 133 69.74 71.94 -0.83
N GLY A 134 69.20 73.04 -0.31
CA GLY A 134 67.79 73.14 0.01
C GLY A 134 66.88 73.04 -1.22
N LEU A 135 66.02 72.01 -1.24
CA LEU A 135 64.80 72.02 -2.05
C LEU A 135 64.00 73.29 -1.76
N SER A 136 63.46 73.92 -2.81
CA SER A 136 62.66 75.13 -2.70
C SER A 136 61.40 74.91 -1.87
N LYS A 137 60.82 76.02 -1.41
CA LYS A 137 59.52 76.01 -0.72
C LYS A 137 58.43 75.43 -1.63
N GLU A 138 58.49 75.70 -2.94
CA GLU A 138 57.57 75.11 -3.93
C GLU A 138 57.73 73.59 -4.02
N GLU A 139 58.96 73.06 -4.15
CA GLU A 139 59.21 71.61 -4.32
C GLU A 139 58.71 70.80 -3.11
N LYS A 140 58.90 71.33 -1.90
CA LYS A 140 58.35 70.73 -0.66
C LYS A 140 56.82 70.80 -0.61
N GLN A 141 56.21 71.83 -1.19
CA GLN A 141 54.76 71.93 -1.33
C GLN A 141 54.22 70.93 -2.38
N HIS A 142 54.87 70.78 -3.53
CA HIS A 142 54.51 69.80 -4.55
C HIS A 142 54.55 68.36 -4.01
N LEU A 143 55.66 67.96 -3.37
CA LEU A 143 55.77 66.64 -2.73
C LEU A 143 54.72 66.42 -1.63
N SER A 144 54.35 67.46 -0.89
CA SER A 144 53.28 67.38 0.12
C SER A 144 51.89 67.20 -0.51
N VAL A 145 51.64 67.77 -1.70
CA VAL A 145 50.39 67.58 -2.45
C VAL A 145 50.34 66.17 -3.04
N GLU A 146 51.42 65.68 -3.65
CA GLU A 146 51.48 64.31 -4.17
C GLU A 146 51.31 63.24 -3.07
N LEU A 147 51.87 63.49 -1.88
CA LEU A 147 51.65 62.64 -0.71
C LEU A 147 50.20 62.72 -0.18
N ALA A 148 49.56 63.89 -0.25
CA ALA A 148 48.15 64.04 0.10
C ALA A 148 47.24 63.29 -0.90
N ASP A 149 47.52 63.41 -2.20
CA ASP A 149 46.79 62.77 -3.30
C ASP A 149 46.93 61.25 -3.28
N THR A 150 48.14 60.72 -3.10
CA THR A 150 48.36 59.27 -2.96
C THR A 150 47.69 58.72 -1.71
N LYS A 151 47.72 59.46 -0.59
CA LYS A 151 46.99 59.11 0.65
C LYS A 151 45.47 59.27 0.49
N ALA A 152 44.97 60.13 -0.39
CA ALA A 152 43.55 60.25 -0.73
C ALA A 152 43.11 59.07 -1.62
N LYS A 153 43.88 58.74 -2.66
CA LYS A 153 43.68 57.55 -3.52
C LYS A 153 43.67 56.25 -2.69
N LEU A 154 44.59 56.10 -1.74
CA LEU A 154 44.64 54.95 -0.82
C LEU A 154 43.40 54.86 0.09
N ARG A 155 42.89 56.00 0.60
CA ARG A 155 41.62 56.01 1.36
C ARG A 155 40.43 55.62 0.47
N LYS A 156 40.35 56.15 -0.75
CA LYS A 156 39.29 55.84 -1.71
C LYS A 156 39.28 54.35 -2.07
N TYR A 157 40.44 53.78 -2.38
CA TYR A 157 40.58 52.34 -2.66
C TYR A 157 40.22 51.46 -1.44
N ARG A 158 40.57 51.89 -0.22
CA ARG A 158 40.13 51.19 1.01
C ARG A 158 38.63 51.25 1.20
N GLN A 159 37.98 52.39 0.95
CA GLN A 159 36.53 52.50 1.00
C GLN A 159 35.88 51.59 -0.05
N GLU A 160 36.31 51.67 -1.32
CA GLU A 160 35.82 50.81 -2.41
C GLU A 160 36.03 49.31 -2.18
N LEU A 161 36.95 48.91 -1.30
CA LEU A 161 37.14 47.52 -0.87
C LEU A 161 36.22 47.15 0.30
N VAL A 162 36.04 48.06 1.27
CA VAL A 162 35.07 47.90 2.37
C VAL A 162 33.65 47.80 1.81
N ASP A 163 33.24 48.73 0.95
CA ASP A 163 31.92 48.76 0.31
C ASP A 163 31.61 47.41 -0.40
N LYS A 164 32.60 46.85 -1.12
CA LYS A 164 32.48 45.53 -1.78
C LYS A 164 32.33 44.39 -0.77
N LEU A 165 33.16 44.37 0.26
CA LEU A 165 33.08 43.35 1.31
C LEU A 165 31.74 43.44 2.08
N GLU A 166 31.21 44.64 2.30
CA GLU A 166 29.89 44.86 2.91
C GLU A 166 28.75 44.36 1.99
N THR A 167 28.85 44.55 0.67
CA THR A 167 27.85 43.99 -0.27
C THR A 167 27.86 42.46 -0.34
N GLU A 168 29.02 41.81 -0.45
CA GLU A 168 29.07 40.33 -0.44
C GLU A 168 28.75 39.74 0.94
N LEU A 169 29.11 40.42 2.05
CA LEU A 169 28.69 40.02 3.40
C LEU A 169 27.17 40.15 3.60
N SER A 170 26.52 41.14 2.99
CA SER A 170 25.06 41.28 2.98
C SER A 170 24.41 40.14 2.17
N ARG A 171 24.92 39.87 0.97
CA ARG A 171 24.50 38.74 0.12
C ARG A 171 24.69 37.36 0.77
N CYS A 172 25.74 37.19 1.57
CA CYS A 172 25.96 35.97 2.35
C CYS A 172 24.97 35.84 3.53
N LYS A 173 24.51 36.95 4.14
CA LYS A 173 23.42 36.92 5.13
C LYS A 173 22.09 36.56 4.49
N GLU A 174 21.78 37.09 3.30
CA GLU A 174 20.58 36.75 2.54
C GLU A 174 20.53 35.23 2.26
N LYS A 175 21.60 34.66 1.68
CA LYS A 175 21.71 33.20 1.47
C LYS A 175 21.60 32.39 2.75
N LEU A 176 22.12 32.89 3.88
CA LEU A 176 22.01 32.21 5.17
C LEU A 176 20.56 32.21 5.67
N ASN A 177 19.82 33.30 5.47
CA ASN A 177 18.38 33.35 5.76
C ASN A 177 17.58 32.39 4.88
N ASP A 178 17.91 32.28 3.58
CA ASP A 178 17.29 31.29 2.67
C ASP A 178 17.53 29.86 3.17
N VAL A 179 18.76 29.53 3.57
CA VAL A 179 19.12 28.22 4.14
C VAL A 179 18.38 27.96 5.45
N HIS A 180 18.20 28.96 6.32
CA HIS A 180 17.37 28.82 7.53
C HIS A 180 15.90 28.58 7.20
N PHE A 181 15.33 29.31 6.23
CA PHE A 181 13.95 29.11 5.76
C PHE A 181 13.74 27.69 5.21
N TYR A 182 14.61 27.23 4.32
CA TYR A 182 14.53 25.86 3.78
C TYR A 182 14.78 24.78 4.85
N LYS A 183 15.63 25.04 5.85
CA LYS A 183 15.80 24.15 7.00
C LYS A 183 14.50 24.02 7.78
N THR A 184 13.91 25.13 8.23
CA THR A 184 12.66 25.11 8.99
C THR A 184 11.52 24.46 8.18
N ARG A 185 11.40 24.78 6.88
CA ARG A 185 10.37 24.13 6.04
C ARG A 185 10.60 22.63 5.86
N ALA A 186 11.85 22.16 5.90
CA ALA A 186 12.19 20.72 5.90
C ALA A 186 12.10 20.07 7.29
N GLU A 187 11.97 20.85 8.36
CA GLU A 187 11.69 20.36 9.72
C GLU A 187 10.17 20.23 9.90
N GLU A 188 9.39 21.26 9.54
CA GLU A 188 7.92 21.20 9.42
C GLU A 188 7.46 19.98 8.59
N LEU A 189 8.00 19.80 7.38
CA LEU A 189 7.63 18.67 6.52
C LEU A 189 8.05 17.30 7.08
N ARG A 190 8.99 17.21 8.04
CA ARG A 190 9.28 15.96 8.74
C ARG A 190 8.27 15.68 9.83
N GLU A 191 7.85 16.71 10.58
CA GLU A 191 6.80 16.61 11.60
C GLU A 191 5.44 16.26 10.96
N ASP A 192 5.11 16.87 9.81
CA ASP A 192 3.96 16.51 8.98
C ASP A 192 4.02 15.02 8.55
N ASN A 193 5.20 14.52 8.13
CA ASN A 193 5.35 13.11 7.71
C ASN A 193 5.32 12.13 8.89
N VAL A 194 5.82 12.49 10.07
CA VAL A 194 5.74 11.65 11.28
C VAL A 194 4.29 11.51 11.73
N THR A 195 3.55 12.61 11.84
CA THR A 195 2.13 12.58 12.24
C THR A 195 1.25 11.89 11.18
N LEU A 196 1.59 11.98 9.89
CA LEU A 196 0.94 11.19 8.84
C LEU A 196 1.24 9.68 8.96
N MET A 197 2.45 9.30 9.40
CA MET A 197 2.82 7.90 9.64
C MET A 197 2.14 7.33 10.91
N GLU A 198 2.00 8.13 11.96
CA GLU A 198 1.27 7.78 13.19
C GLU A 198 -0.23 7.60 12.92
N THR A 199 -0.86 8.52 12.19
CA THR A 199 -2.28 8.39 11.79
C THR A 199 -2.51 7.22 10.85
N LYS A 200 -1.60 6.95 9.89
CA LYS A 200 -1.61 5.74 9.07
C LYS A 200 -1.56 4.46 9.93
N MET A 201 -0.65 4.40 10.91
CA MET A 201 -0.51 3.25 11.80
C MET A 201 -1.80 2.98 12.59
N LEU A 202 -2.40 4.03 13.16
CA LEU A 202 -3.67 3.94 13.89
C LEU A 202 -4.82 3.44 13.00
N LEU A 203 -4.89 3.88 11.74
CA LEU A 203 -5.89 3.40 10.78
C LEU A 203 -5.65 1.94 10.37
N GLU A 204 -4.40 1.50 10.25
CA GLU A 204 -4.04 0.10 10.00
C GLU A 204 -4.40 -0.81 11.20
N GLU A 205 -4.19 -0.33 12.44
CA GLU A 205 -4.66 -1.01 13.66
C GLU A 205 -6.19 -1.09 13.74
N GLN A 206 -6.92 0.01 13.49
CA GLN A 206 -8.38 0.01 13.45
C GLN A 206 -8.93 -0.95 12.38
N LEU A 207 -8.30 -1.00 11.20
CA LEU A 207 -8.67 -1.92 10.12
C LEU A 207 -8.43 -3.37 10.53
N SER A 208 -7.29 -3.67 11.16
CA SER A 208 -6.95 -4.99 11.70
C SER A 208 -7.97 -5.44 12.76
N ALA A 209 -8.26 -4.58 13.74
CA ALA A 209 -9.27 -4.82 14.76
C ALA A 209 -10.67 -5.01 14.15
N SER A 210 -10.99 -4.34 13.04
CA SER A 210 -12.25 -4.55 12.34
C SER A 210 -12.32 -5.88 11.59
N ARG A 211 -11.21 -6.34 10.98
CA ARG A 211 -11.11 -7.67 10.36
C ARG A 211 -11.33 -8.78 11.40
N GLY A 212 -10.65 -8.72 12.55
CA GLY A 212 -10.86 -9.67 13.65
C GLY A 212 -12.30 -9.69 14.19
N ARG A 213 -13.00 -8.55 14.19
CA ARG A 213 -14.46 -8.51 14.51
C ARG A 213 -15.31 -9.22 13.45
N PHE A 214 -15.01 -9.05 12.16
CA PHE A 214 -15.72 -9.76 11.07
C PHE A 214 -15.46 -11.27 11.11
N GLU A 215 -14.21 -11.69 11.35
CA GLU A 215 -13.86 -13.11 11.54
C GLU A 215 -14.63 -13.70 12.74
N LYS A 216 -14.68 -12.99 13.87
CA LYS A 216 -15.43 -13.45 15.03
C LYS A 216 -16.93 -13.52 14.75
N LEU A 217 -17.51 -12.55 14.04
CA LEU A 217 -18.91 -12.59 13.58
C LEU A 217 -19.17 -13.82 12.71
N HIS A 218 -18.32 -14.09 11.71
CA HIS A 218 -18.44 -15.25 10.83
C HIS A 218 -18.35 -16.59 11.61
N THR A 219 -17.50 -16.70 12.63
CA THR A 219 -17.52 -17.89 13.51
C THR A 219 -18.85 -18.05 14.26
N LEU A 220 -19.43 -16.96 14.77
CA LEU A 220 -20.70 -16.99 15.50
C LEU A 220 -21.89 -17.27 14.56
N GLU A 221 -21.84 -16.82 13.30
CA GLU A 221 -22.84 -17.16 12.28
C GLU A 221 -22.79 -18.65 11.91
N LYS A 222 -21.59 -19.22 11.72
CA LYS A 222 -21.38 -20.65 11.53
C LYS A 222 -21.93 -21.46 12.71
N ASP A 223 -21.60 -21.06 13.94
CA ASP A 223 -22.10 -21.71 15.15
C ASP A 223 -23.64 -21.58 15.28
N ASN A 224 -24.22 -20.44 14.88
CA ASN A 224 -25.68 -20.24 14.87
C ASN A 224 -26.38 -21.15 13.85
N LEU A 225 -25.80 -21.37 12.67
CA LEU A 225 -26.31 -22.31 11.68
C LEU A 225 -26.24 -23.76 12.17
N LEU A 226 -25.14 -24.16 12.81
CA LEU A 226 -24.99 -25.48 13.43
C LEU A 226 -26.00 -25.71 14.56
N LEU A 227 -26.24 -24.70 15.41
CA LEU A 227 -27.26 -24.78 16.47
C LEU A 227 -28.68 -24.85 15.90
N ARG A 228 -28.99 -24.12 14.81
CA ARG A 228 -30.28 -24.24 14.11
C ARG A 228 -30.49 -25.64 13.53
N ALA A 229 -29.46 -26.21 12.91
CA ALA A 229 -29.51 -27.58 12.40
C ALA A 229 -29.79 -28.57 13.55
N LYS A 230 -29.04 -28.50 14.67
CA LYS A 230 -29.29 -29.43 15.78
C LYS A 230 -30.63 -29.22 16.50
N ILE A 231 -31.17 -27.99 16.52
CA ILE A 231 -32.55 -27.76 16.95
C ILE A 231 -33.52 -28.49 16.02
N HIS A 232 -33.37 -28.35 14.70
CA HIS A 232 -34.24 -29.04 13.74
C HIS A 232 -34.17 -30.57 13.88
N ASP A 233 -32.97 -31.14 14.06
CA ASP A 233 -32.79 -32.58 14.35
C ASP A 233 -33.60 -32.99 15.60
N LEU A 234 -33.49 -32.23 16.70
CA LEU A 234 -34.21 -32.50 17.96
C LEU A 234 -35.73 -32.31 17.82
N GLU A 235 -36.19 -31.41 16.95
CA GLU A 235 -37.61 -31.24 16.65
C GLU A 235 -38.15 -32.42 15.83
N MET A 236 -37.36 -32.96 14.90
CA MET A 236 -37.69 -34.18 14.15
C MET A 236 -37.64 -35.42 15.05
N GLU A 237 -36.65 -35.55 15.95
CA GLU A 237 -36.60 -36.60 16.98
C GLU A 237 -37.88 -36.57 17.85
N ARG A 238 -38.24 -35.41 18.39
CA ARG A 238 -39.47 -35.22 19.19
C ARG A 238 -40.77 -35.49 18.41
N GLU A 239 -40.80 -35.15 17.13
CA GLU A 239 -41.98 -35.40 16.27
C GLU A 239 -42.13 -36.89 15.96
N ASN A 240 -41.03 -37.62 15.74
CA ASN A 240 -41.04 -39.08 15.62
C ASN A 240 -41.48 -39.74 16.95
N GLU A 241 -41.04 -39.24 18.10
CA GLU A 241 -41.52 -39.69 19.42
C GLU A 241 -43.03 -39.43 19.60
N ARG A 242 -43.54 -38.26 19.17
CA ARG A 242 -44.97 -37.94 19.20
C ARG A 242 -45.78 -38.93 18.35
N GLN A 243 -45.34 -39.19 17.13
CA GLN A 243 -45.99 -40.16 16.23
C GLN A 243 -45.96 -41.57 16.83
N ARG A 244 -44.83 -42.01 17.42
CA ARG A 244 -44.76 -43.33 18.06
C ARG A 244 -45.61 -43.44 19.33
N LEU A 245 -45.82 -42.34 20.06
CA LEU A 245 -46.78 -42.30 21.18
C LEU A 245 -48.23 -42.38 20.67
N GLU A 246 -48.56 -41.76 19.54
CA GLU A 246 -49.88 -41.85 18.91
C GLU A 246 -50.16 -43.27 18.40
N GLU A 247 -49.20 -43.92 17.73
CA GLU A 247 -49.27 -45.36 17.38
C GLU A 247 -49.52 -46.24 18.62
N LEU A 248 -48.77 -46.04 19.70
CA LEU A 248 -48.92 -46.81 20.94
C LEU A 248 -50.25 -46.54 21.68
N LEU A 249 -50.87 -45.38 21.48
CA LEU A 249 -52.21 -45.07 21.99
C LEU A 249 -53.30 -45.75 21.14
N GLU A 250 -53.15 -45.79 19.82
CA GLU A 250 -54.04 -46.55 18.92
C GLU A 250 -53.94 -48.06 19.18
N GLU A 251 -52.72 -48.61 19.31
CA GLU A 251 -52.47 -50.00 19.72
C GLU A 251 -53.17 -50.31 21.07
N ASN A 252 -53.04 -49.45 22.08
CA ASN A 252 -53.73 -49.63 23.37
C ASN A 252 -55.26 -49.57 23.25
N MET A 253 -55.80 -48.62 22.47
CA MET A 253 -57.24 -48.51 22.26
C MET A 253 -57.81 -49.75 21.57
N LEU A 254 -57.11 -50.27 20.54
CA LEU A 254 -57.49 -51.51 19.86
C LEU A 254 -57.42 -52.73 20.78
N LEU A 255 -56.39 -52.82 21.63
CA LEU A 255 -56.28 -53.87 22.64
C LEU A 255 -57.38 -53.79 23.70
N GLU A 256 -57.76 -52.59 24.16
CA GLU A 256 -58.84 -52.42 25.13
C GLU A 256 -60.22 -52.72 24.50
N ILE A 257 -60.44 -52.36 23.24
CA ILE A 257 -61.63 -52.76 22.46
C ILE A 257 -61.67 -54.27 22.30
N GLY A 258 -60.57 -54.92 21.90
CA GLY A 258 -60.47 -56.37 21.76
C GLY A 258 -60.69 -57.11 23.08
N HIS A 259 -60.17 -56.59 24.19
CA HIS A 259 -60.44 -57.14 25.53
C HIS A 259 -61.92 -57.01 25.91
N LYS A 260 -62.55 -55.84 25.65
CA LYS A 260 -64.00 -55.63 25.89
C LYS A 260 -64.85 -56.54 24.99
N GLN A 261 -64.47 -56.74 23.74
CA GLN A 261 -65.12 -57.67 22.80
C GLN A 261 -65.00 -59.11 23.30
N SER A 262 -63.80 -59.59 23.61
CA SER A 262 -63.57 -60.94 24.14
C SER A 262 -64.29 -61.19 25.49
N MET A 263 -64.39 -60.17 26.36
CA MET A 263 -65.17 -60.23 27.60
C MET A 263 -66.68 -60.32 27.32
N ASN A 264 -67.19 -59.56 26.34
CA ASN A 264 -68.59 -59.63 25.90
C ASN A 264 -68.91 -60.96 25.20
N GLU A 265 -68.01 -61.49 24.38
CA GLU A 265 -68.11 -62.82 23.75
C GLU A 265 -68.10 -63.91 24.82
N SER A 266 -67.24 -63.81 25.83
CA SER A 266 -67.22 -64.74 26.97
C SER A 266 -68.53 -64.69 27.77
N ALA A 267 -69.11 -63.51 27.96
CA ALA A 267 -70.42 -63.34 28.59
C ALA A 267 -71.56 -63.86 27.70
N HIS A 268 -71.47 -63.67 26.38
CA HIS A 268 -72.47 -64.15 25.42
C HIS A 268 -72.42 -65.67 25.27
N LEU A 269 -71.24 -66.27 25.17
CA LEU A 269 -71.04 -67.72 25.23
C LEU A 269 -71.48 -68.31 26.58
N GLY A 270 -71.28 -67.58 27.69
CA GLY A 270 -71.86 -67.94 28.99
C GLY A 270 -73.39 -67.99 28.95
N TRP A 271 -74.02 -66.98 28.33
CA TRP A 271 -75.47 -66.96 28.10
C TRP A 271 -75.93 -68.03 27.10
N GLU A 272 -75.21 -68.28 26.01
CA GLU A 272 -75.52 -69.32 25.02
C GLU A 272 -75.38 -70.72 25.62
N LEU A 273 -74.39 -70.96 26.49
CA LEU A 273 -74.31 -72.19 27.27
C LEU A 273 -75.49 -72.31 28.24
N GLU A 274 -75.93 -71.23 28.86
CA GLU A 274 -77.15 -71.20 29.69
C GLU A 274 -78.43 -71.43 28.84
N GLN A 275 -78.48 -70.95 27.59
CA GLN A 275 -79.59 -71.19 26.67
C GLN A 275 -79.56 -72.59 26.07
N LEU A 276 -78.41 -73.16 25.73
CA LEU A 276 -78.30 -74.54 25.26
C LEU A 276 -78.61 -75.52 26.40
N THR A 277 -78.26 -75.18 27.64
CA THR A 277 -78.73 -75.87 28.86
C THR A 277 -80.27 -75.81 29.02
N LYS A 278 -80.95 -74.84 28.38
CA LYS A 278 -82.42 -74.72 28.34
C LYS A 278 -83.06 -75.26 27.05
N ASN A 279 -82.32 -75.35 25.95
CA ASN A 279 -82.85 -75.54 24.58
C ASN A 279 -82.37 -76.82 23.86
N HIS A 280 -81.57 -77.68 24.50
CA HIS A 280 -81.05 -78.93 23.88
C HIS A 280 -82.16 -79.97 23.61
N ASP A 281 -82.90 -79.78 22.51
CA ASP A 281 -83.93 -80.69 21.96
C ASP A 281 -84.26 -80.38 20.47
N ASN A 282 -84.40 -79.10 20.13
CA ASN A 282 -85.26 -78.51 19.09
C ASN A 282 -85.18 -78.96 17.60
N SER A 283 -84.45 -80.01 17.23
CA SER A 283 -84.52 -80.70 15.90
C SER A 283 -84.08 -79.86 14.64
N SER A 284 -84.00 -80.41 13.38
CA SER A 284 -83.42 -79.68 12.18
C SER A 284 -83.87 -79.95 10.67
N PRO A 285 -83.17 -80.65 9.70
CA PRO A 285 -82.85 -80.10 8.34
C PRO A 285 -83.10 -80.96 7.03
N GLU A 286 -82.49 -80.57 5.87
CA GLU A 286 -82.28 -81.25 4.51
C GLU A 286 -83.37 -81.12 3.37
N SER A 287 -83.19 -81.26 2.02
CA SER A 287 -82.10 -81.68 1.07
C SER A 287 -82.30 -81.27 -0.45
N MET A 288 -81.33 -81.63 -1.35
CA MET A 288 -81.38 -81.94 -2.84
C MET A 288 -81.31 -80.89 -4.01
N ALA A 289 -80.78 -81.29 -5.20
CA ALA A 289 -80.59 -80.46 -6.45
C ALA A 289 -80.39 -81.22 -7.83
N PRO A 290 -80.49 -80.57 -9.04
CA PRO A 290 -80.26 -81.10 -10.43
C PRO A 290 -79.03 -80.46 -11.18
N SER A 291 -78.72 -80.45 -12.52
CA SER A 291 -79.33 -80.82 -13.85
C SER A 291 -78.25 -80.91 -15.01
N LEU A 292 -78.58 -81.25 -16.30
CA LEU A 292 -77.62 -81.35 -17.47
C LEU A 292 -78.25 -81.23 -18.91
N VAL A 293 -77.49 -80.84 -19.99
CA VAL A 293 -77.91 -80.71 -21.44
C VAL A 293 -76.71 -80.58 -22.46
N HIS A 294 -76.88 -80.10 -23.73
CA HIS A 294 -75.96 -79.26 -24.60
C HIS A 294 -75.15 -79.74 -25.86
N GLU A 295 -74.53 -80.92 -25.87
CA GLU A 295 -73.11 -81.12 -26.27
C GLU A 295 -72.60 -80.77 -27.70
N LEU A 296 -73.38 -80.95 -28.77
CA LEU A 296 -72.79 -80.98 -30.14
C LEU A 296 -72.52 -79.57 -30.71
N ASN A 297 -73.40 -78.61 -30.44
CA ASN A 297 -73.18 -77.20 -30.79
C ASN A 297 -72.08 -76.58 -29.92
N GLU A 298 -71.98 -77.03 -28.67
CA GLU A 298 -70.89 -76.76 -27.75
C GLU A 298 -69.54 -77.25 -28.31
N CYS A 299 -69.46 -78.40 -28.99
CA CYS A 299 -68.21 -78.90 -29.57
C CYS A 299 -67.60 -77.98 -30.67
N VAL A 300 -68.41 -77.52 -31.63
CA VAL A 300 -67.92 -76.58 -32.67
C VAL A 300 -67.58 -75.22 -32.06
N SER A 301 -68.45 -74.73 -31.17
CA SER A 301 -68.22 -73.48 -30.43
C SER A 301 -66.95 -73.56 -29.58
N SER A 302 -66.68 -74.70 -28.92
CA SER A 302 -65.47 -74.96 -28.14
C SER A 302 -64.21 -74.85 -28.98
N ARG A 303 -64.21 -75.29 -30.25
CA ARG A 303 -63.05 -75.13 -31.13
C ARG A 303 -62.82 -73.67 -31.55
N VAL A 304 -63.88 -72.90 -31.78
CA VAL A 304 -63.75 -71.45 -32.04
C VAL A 304 -63.28 -70.72 -30.79
N LEU A 305 -63.89 -70.98 -29.63
CA LEU A 305 -63.52 -70.41 -28.34
C LEU A 305 -62.09 -70.76 -27.92
N LYS A 306 -61.58 -71.94 -28.26
CA LYS A 306 -60.15 -72.30 -28.10
C LYS A 306 -59.24 -71.43 -28.96
N LEU A 307 -59.51 -71.30 -30.25
CA LEU A 307 -58.72 -70.44 -31.14
C LEU A 307 -58.81 -68.95 -30.76
N GLU A 308 -59.96 -68.47 -30.31
CA GLU A 308 -60.09 -67.11 -29.77
C GLU A 308 -59.33 -66.95 -28.45
N LYS A 309 -59.37 -67.95 -27.56
CA LYS A 309 -58.62 -67.94 -26.30
C LYS A 309 -57.12 -67.92 -26.58
N GLU A 310 -56.63 -68.81 -27.45
CA GLU A 310 -55.23 -68.85 -27.89
C GLU A 310 -54.80 -67.51 -28.52
N ASN A 311 -55.66 -66.87 -29.33
CA ASN A 311 -55.39 -65.56 -29.91
C ASN A 311 -55.35 -64.44 -28.83
N ARG A 312 -56.25 -64.46 -27.83
CA ARG A 312 -56.19 -63.54 -26.67
C ARG A 312 -54.96 -63.79 -25.79
N GLU A 313 -54.55 -65.05 -25.62
CA GLU A 313 -53.34 -65.43 -24.87
C GLU A 313 -52.06 -65.02 -25.61
N LEU A 314 -52.05 -65.10 -26.95
CA LEU A 314 -50.98 -64.55 -27.79
C LEU A 314 -50.96 -63.02 -27.75
N GLN A 315 -52.10 -62.34 -27.88
CA GLN A 315 -52.20 -60.87 -27.79
C GLN A 315 -51.71 -60.35 -26.43
N THR A 316 -52.18 -60.93 -25.32
CA THR A 316 -51.72 -60.54 -23.98
C THR A 316 -50.24 -60.89 -23.73
N SER A 317 -49.68 -61.87 -24.44
CA SER A 317 -48.25 -62.17 -24.39
C SER A 317 -47.41 -61.23 -25.25
N ILE A 318 -47.95 -60.75 -26.38
CA ILE A 318 -47.35 -59.67 -27.16
C ILE A 318 -47.33 -58.36 -26.36
N GLU A 319 -48.42 -58.03 -25.64
CA GLU A 319 -48.46 -56.81 -24.83
C GLU A 319 -47.47 -56.89 -23.66
N ARG A 320 -47.46 -58.00 -22.90
CA ARG A 320 -46.43 -58.22 -21.86
C ARG A 320 -44.99 -58.08 -22.40
N LEU A 321 -44.71 -58.60 -23.59
CA LEU A 321 -43.39 -58.46 -24.22
C LEU A 321 -43.06 -57.03 -24.68
N LYS A 322 -44.07 -56.20 -25.00
CA LYS A 322 -43.86 -54.75 -25.21
C LYS A 322 -43.59 -54.05 -23.88
N ASP A 323 -44.39 -54.34 -22.86
CA ASP A 323 -44.27 -53.73 -21.53
C ASP A 323 -42.91 -54.06 -20.91
N ASP A 324 -42.47 -55.32 -20.97
CA ASP A 324 -41.13 -55.75 -20.54
C ASP A 324 -40.03 -55.02 -21.33
N ASN A 325 -40.16 -54.88 -22.65
CA ASN A 325 -39.19 -54.17 -23.48
C ASN A 325 -39.14 -52.66 -23.16
N HIS A 326 -40.29 -52.03 -22.89
CA HIS A 326 -40.38 -50.63 -22.46
C HIS A 326 -39.74 -50.44 -21.09
N ASN A 327 -40.06 -51.29 -20.11
CA ASN A 327 -39.43 -51.34 -18.79
C ASN A 327 -37.91 -51.52 -18.87
N MET A 328 -37.39 -52.31 -19.82
CA MET A 328 -35.95 -52.46 -20.04
C MET A 328 -35.32 -51.20 -20.66
N GLN A 329 -36.01 -50.54 -21.58
CA GLN A 329 -35.56 -49.27 -22.17
C GLN A 329 -35.53 -48.14 -21.13
N GLU A 330 -36.52 -48.05 -20.25
CA GLU A 330 -36.53 -47.10 -19.12
C GLU A 330 -35.38 -47.37 -18.14
N LYS A 331 -35.17 -48.63 -17.74
CA LYS A 331 -34.03 -49.03 -16.90
C LYS A 331 -32.69 -48.70 -17.55
N GLN A 332 -32.57 -48.86 -18.88
CA GLN A 332 -31.36 -48.51 -19.62
C GLN A 332 -31.11 -46.99 -19.64
N LEU A 333 -32.17 -46.17 -19.76
CA LEU A 333 -32.05 -44.70 -19.66
C LEU A 333 -31.64 -44.27 -18.25
N HIS A 334 -32.33 -44.78 -17.23
CA HIS A 334 -32.05 -44.46 -15.82
C HIS A 334 -30.63 -44.87 -15.39
N MET A 335 -30.14 -46.03 -15.87
CA MET A 335 -28.75 -46.44 -15.65
C MET A 335 -27.74 -45.47 -16.28
N GLN A 336 -28.02 -44.95 -17.49
CA GLN A 336 -27.16 -43.92 -18.10
C GLN A 336 -27.27 -42.55 -17.41
N GLU A 337 -28.38 -42.24 -16.73
CA GLU A 337 -28.50 -41.03 -15.92
C GLU A 337 -27.62 -41.16 -14.67
N LEU A 338 -27.74 -42.27 -13.94
CA LEU A 338 -26.87 -42.62 -12.82
C LEU A 338 -25.38 -42.63 -13.21
N ASP A 339 -25.01 -43.18 -14.37
CA ASP A 339 -23.62 -43.13 -14.85
C ASP A 339 -23.10 -41.70 -15.10
N ARG A 340 -23.96 -40.80 -15.61
CA ARG A 340 -23.61 -39.38 -15.82
C ARG A 340 -23.51 -38.63 -14.50
N GLU A 341 -24.39 -38.91 -13.55
CA GLU A 341 -24.34 -38.33 -12.21
C GLU A 341 -23.10 -38.81 -11.45
N ASN A 342 -22.79 -40.11 -11.48
CA ASN A 342 -21.57 -40.68 -10.92
C ASN A 342 -20.31 -40.03 -11.53
N GLN A 343 -20.23 -39.88 -12.86
CA GLN A 343 -19.10 -39.18 -13.50
C GLN A 343 -19.02 -37.69 -13.12
N SER A 344 -20.15 -37.04 -12.87
CA SER A 344 -20.21 -35.65 -12.38
C SER A 344 -19.73 -35.54 -10.94
N LEU A 345 -20.12 -36.49 -10.09
CA LEU A 345 -19.69 -36.59 -8.68
C LEU A 345 -18.20 -36.95 -8.56
N SER A 346 -17.68 -37.89 -9.36
CA SER A 346 -16.24 -38.21 -9.40
C SER A 346 -15.41 -36.98 -9.75
N LYS A 347 -15.78 -36.21 -10.78
CA LYS A 347 -15.09 -34.96 -11.16
C LYS A 347 -15.14 -33.89 -10.07
N LYS A 348 -16.26 -33.80 -9.33
CA LYS A 348 -16.37 -32.91 -8.16
C LYS A 348 -15.47 -33.37 -7.01
N LEU A 349 -15.38 -34.68 -6.76
CA LEU A 349 -14.48 -35.25 -5.75
C LEU A 349 -13.00 -35.06 -6.12
N GLU A 350 -12.63 -35.27 -7.39
CA GLU A 350 -11.29 -34.99 -7.91
C GLU A 350 -10.92 -33.51 -7.74
N HIS A 351 -11.84 -32.59 -8.07
CA HIS A 351 -11.62 -31.15 -7.88
C HIS A 351 -11.51 -30.75 -6.40
N LEU A 352 -12.39 -31.28 -5.53
CA LEU A 352 -12.34 -31.05 -4.08
C LEU A 352 -11.08 -31.64 -3.44
N GLN A 353 -10.58 -32.78 -3.93
CA GLN A 353 -9.32 -33.37 -3.50
C GLN A 353 -8.14 -32.48 -3.91
N GLY A 354 -8.13 -31.97 -5.15
CA GLY A 354 -7.12 -31.02 -5.60
C GLY A 354 -7.09 -29.72 -4.78
N LEU A 355 -8.26 -29.18 -4.43
CA LEU A 355 -8.38 -28.03 -3.53
C LEU A 355 -7.89 -28.37 -2.11
N LEU A 356 -8.23 -29.54 -1.57
CA LEU A 356 -7.78 -29.99 -0.25
C LEU A 356 -6.25 -30.16 -0.18
N ASP A 357 -5.63 -30.67 -1.24
CA ASP A 357 -4.18 -30.82 -1.29
C ASP A 357 -3.46 -29.50 -1.59
N GLN A 358 -4.10 -28.55 -2.30
CA GLN A 358 -3.62 -27.17 -2.39
C GLN A 358 -3.66 -26.46 -1.03
N GLU A 359 -4.77 -26.56 -0.29
CA GLU A 359 -4.90 -26.05 1.07
C GLU A 359 -3.87 -26.69 2.03
N ARG A 360 -3.56 -27.98 1.87
CA ARG A 360 -2.49 -28.63 2.65
C ARG A 360 -1.11 -28.03 2.38
N LEU A 361 -0.78 -27.77 1.13
CA LEU A 361 0.50 -27.14 0.76
C LEU A 361 0.58 -25.72 1.33
N THR A 362 -0.46 -24.89 1.17
CA THR A 362 -0.45 -23.52 1.72
C THR A 362 -0.41 -23.51 3.25
N ASN A 363 -1.07 -24.45 3.94
CA ASN A 363 -0.93 -24.59 5.39
C ASN A 363 0.49 -25.01 5.78
N GLN A 364 1.13 -25.93 5.05
CA GLN A 364 2.52 -26.33 5.30
C GLN A 364 3.52 -25.18 5.06
N ASP A 365 3.31 -24.37 4.01
CA ASP A 365 4.11 -23.18 3.74
C ASP A 365 3.96 -22.16 4.90
N MET A 366 2.72 -21.91 5.35
CA MET A 366 2.42 -21.02 6.48
C MET A 366 2.96 -21.54 7.82
N GLU A 367 2.97 -22.86 8.06
CA GLU A 367 3.62 -23.48 9.22
C GLU A 367 5.14 -23.24 9.18
N SER A 368 5.78 -23.40 8.01
CA SER A 368 7.23 -23.18 7.86
C SER A 368 7.62 -21.72 8.10
N LEU A 369 6.86 -20.76 7.54
CA LEU A 369 7.01 -19.33 7.80
C LEU A 369 6.77 -18.99 9.27
N GLY A 370 5.79 -19.65 9.91
CA GLY A 370 5.54 -19.54 11.34
C GLY A 370 6.72 -20.00 12.20
N GLU A 371 7.41 -21.09 11.81
CA GLU A 371 8.65 -21.50 12.48
C GLU A 371 9.79 -20.51 12.26
N GLU A 372 9.95 -19.94 11.07
CA GLU A 372 11.00 -18.96 10.76
C GLU A 372 10.82 -17.67 11.57
N ILE A 373 9.61 -17.11 11.58
CA ILE A 373 9.25 -15.96 12.44
C ILE A 373 9.47 -16.28 13.92
N LEU A 374 9.20 -17.51 14.36
CA LEU A 374 9.48 -17.94 15.74
C LEU A 374 10.99 -17.99 16.03
N LYS A 375 11.81 -18.44 15.09
CA LYS A 375 13.28 -18.48 15.22
C LYS A 375 13.86 -17.06 15.28
N GLU A 376 13.40 -16.15 14.42
CA GLU A 376 13.79 -14.73 14.41
C GLU A 376 13.35 -13.99 15.69
N LYS A 377 12.10 -14.20 16.11
CA LYS A 377 11.61 -13.66 17.40
C LYS A 377 12.54 -14.06 18.54
N GLN A 378 12.94 -15.33 18.59
CA GLN A 378 13.83 -15.81 19.65
C GLN A 378 15.27 -15.28 19.53
N SER A 379 15.82 -14.96 18.34
CA SER A 379 17.12 -14.28 18.24
C SER A 379 17.01 -12.84 18.73
N LEU A 380 15.98 -12.11 18.30
CA LEU A 380 15.71 -10.74 18.77
C LEU A 380 15.47 -10.67 20.30
N GLU A 381 14.76 -11.64 20.89
CA GLU A 381 14.59 -11.74 22.35
C GLU A 381 15.93 -11.97 23.08
N ARG A 382 16.85 -12.78 22.51
CA ARG A 382 18.20 -12.99 23.07
C ARG A 382 19.08 -11.74 22.94
N GLU A 383 19.02 -11.06 21.81
CA GLU A 383 19.75 -9.80 21.56
C GLU A 383 19.26 -8.68 22.49
N LEU A 384 17.93 -8.52 22.63
CA LEU A 384 17.34 -7.58 23.58
C LEU A 384 17.70 -7.91 25.03
N HIS A 385 17.82 -9.18 25.40
CA HIS A 385 18.28 -9.57 26.75
C HIS A 385 19.77 -9.25 26.95
N ALA A 386 20.63 -9.54 25.97
CA ALA A 386 22.05 -9.21 26.01
C ALA A 386 22.28 -7.68 26.09
N LEU A 387 21.54 -6.90 25.31
CA LEU A 387 21.58 -5.44 25.34
C LEU A 387 21.11 -4.87 26.68
N ARG A 388 20.08 -5.46 27.31
CA ARG A 388 19.67 -5.08 28.67
C ARG A 388 20.77 -5.33 29.69
N VAL A 389 21.33 -6.54 29.73
CA VAL A 389 22.42 -6.90 30.65
C VAL A 389 23.64 -5.98 30.48
N GLU A 390 24.01 -5.65 29.25
CA GLU A 390 25.09 -4.70 28.96
C GLU A 390 24.75 -3.26 29.40
N LYS A 391 23.49 -2.83 29.30
CA LYS A 391 23.07 -1.52 29.81
C LYS A 391 23.00 -1.47 31.35
N ASP A 392 22.52 -2.53 31.98
CA ASP A 392 22.50 -2.66 33.45
C ASP A 392 23.94 -2.68 34.02
N ARG A 393 24.89 -3.30 33.30
CA ARG A 393 26.34 -3.22 33.60
C ARG A 393 26.86 -1.79 33.50
N GLN A 394 26.59 -1.09 32.39
CA GLN A 394 27.02 0.31 32.18
C GLN A 394 26.42 1.26 33.23
N ILE A 395 25.16 1.05 33.65
CA ILE A 395 24.54 1.81 34.74
C ILE A 395 25.27 1.53 36.07
N SER A 396 25.51 0.26 36.40
CA SER A 396 26.20 -0.15 37.64
C SER A 396 27.60 0.46 37.75
N GLU A 397 28.34 0.53 36.63
CA GLU A 397 29.66 1.14 36.56
C GLU A 397 29.59 2.66 36.79
N LEU A 398 28.68 3.37 36.11
CA LEU A 398 28.47 4.81 36.31
C LEU A 398 27.98 5.16 37.72
N GLU A 399 27.17 4.30 38.35
CA GLU A 399 26.76 4.48 39.75
C GLU A 399 27.93 4.29 40.72
N SER A 400 28.86 3.36 40.44
CA SER A 400 30.08 3.20 41.24
C SER A 400 31.02 4.41 41.11
N GLU A 401 31.20 4.95 39.90
CA GLU A 401 31.96 6.19 39.69
C GLU A 401 31.31 7.39 40.39
N ARG A 402 29.97 7.52 40.30
CA ARG A 402 29.21 8.55 41.01
C ARG A 402 29.42 8.46 42.53
N GLN A 403 29.41 7.24 43.10
CA GLN A 403 29.66 7.05 44.52
C GLN A 403 31.10 7.43 44.90
N HIS A 404 32.11 6.96 44.15
CA HIS A 404 33.51 7.32 44.41
C HIS A 404 33.77 8.84 44.30
N LEU A 405 33.12 9.53 43.35
CA LEU A 405 33.18 10.99 43.26
C LEU A 405 32.47 11.67 44.44
N SER A 406 31.32 11.13 44.90
CA SER A 406 30.61 11.62 46.09
C SER A 406 31.46 11.47 47.36
N ASP A 407 32.09 10.30 47.56
CA ASP A 407 32.96 10.02 48.70
C ASP A 407 34.20 10.92 48.68
N ALA A 408 34.78 11.19 47.51
CA ALA A 408 35.89 12.13 47.34
C ALA A 408 35.49 13.58 47.65
N VAL A 409 34.29 14.00 47.26
CA VAL A 409 33.73 15.33 47.59
C VAL A 409 33.45 15.44 49.09
N ALA A 410 32.84 14.45 49.73
CA ALA A 410 32.64 14.42 51.18
C ALA A 410 33.99 14.50 51.92
N SER A 411 34.98 13.70 51.50
CA SER A 411 36.34 13.71 52.03
C SER A 411 37.08 15.04 51.82
N LEU A 412 36.65 15.90 50.89
CA LEU A 412 37.16 17.26 50.70
C LEU A 412 36.40 18.27 51.56
N GLN A 413 35.08 18.11 51.71
CA GLN A 413 34.24 18.95 52.57
C GLN A 413 34.61 18.80 54.05
N GLU A 414 34.85 17.58 54.54
CA GLU A 414 35.31 17.32 55.92
C GLU A 414 36.66 18.00 56.22
N ARG A 415 37.60 17.96 55.27
CA ARG A 415 38.88 18.68 55.36
C ARG A 415 38.76 20.20 55.30
N ALA A 416 37.72 20.74 54.64
CA ALA A 416 37.42 22.16 54.65
C ALA A 416 36.73 22.59 55.96
N GLN A 417 35.79 21.79 56.45
CA GLN A 417 35.06 22.02 57.70
C GLN A 417 36.00 22.01 58.90
N SER A 418 36.77 20.93 59.09
CA SER A 418 37.77 20.83 60.17
C SER A 418 38.81 21.95 60.16
N ASN A 419 39.19 22.46 58.97
CA ASN A 419 40.06 23.64 58.87
C ASN A 419 39.36 24.93 59.33
N SER A 420 38.07 25.10 59.01
CA SER A 420 37.28 26.24 59.47
C SER A 420 36.96 26.18 60.96
N GLU A 421 36.66 25.00 61.51
CA GLU A 421 36.41 24.77 62.94
C GLU A 421 37.66 25.07 63.77
N ALA A 422 38.83 24.57 63.35
CA ALA A 422 40.10 24.89 64.02
C ALA A 422 40.35 26.40 64.13
N ARG A 423 40.02 27.16 63.07
CA ARG A 423 40.12 28.63 63.05
C ARG A 423 39.06 29.33 63.91
N VAL A 424 37.87 28.74 64.07
CA VAL A 424 36.85 29.27 65.00
C VAL A 424 37.30 29.05 66.45
N CYS A 425 37.77 27.84 66.79
CA CYS A 425 38.27 27.55 68.14
C CYS A 425 39.48 28.44 68.54
N GLU A 426 40.35 28.79 67.59
CA GLU A 426 41.45 29.74 67.80
C GLU A 426 40.93 31.14 68.16
N VAL A 427 39.96 31.66 67.41
CA VAL A 427 39.30 32.96 67.67
C VAL A 427 38.47 32.95 68.96
N GLU A 428 37.80 31.84 69.30
CA GLU A 428 37.07 31.69 70.56
C GLU A 428 38.00 31.65 71.77
N ALA A 429 39.19 31.06 71.64
CA ALA A 429 40.22 31.10 72.66
C ALA A 429 40.75 32.53 72.88
N GLU A 430 41.06 33.28 71.82
CA GLU A 430 41.45 34.69 71.92
C GLU A 430 40.34 35.54 72.57
N ASN A 431 39.08 35.36 72.15
CA ASN A 431 37.92 36.09 72.69
C ASN A 431 37.68 35.76 74.18
N SER A 432 37.84 34.49 74.58
CA SER A 432 37.77 34.07 75.99
C SER A 432 38.86 34.74 76.84
N LEU A 433 40.07 34.85 76.30
CA LEU A 433 41.21 35.50 76.96
C LEU A 433 41.02 37.02 77.03
N LEU A 434 40.39 37.64 76.02
CA LEU A 434 39.94 39.04 76.07
C LEU A 434 38.84 39.26 77.13
N GLN A 435 37.87 38.37 77.25
CA GLN A 435 36.84 38.44 78.30
C GLN A 435 37.45 38.28 79.70
N GLN A 436 38.41 37.37 79.88
CA GLN A 436 39.14 37.24 81.14
C GLN A 436 39.87 38.53 81.52
N ASN A 437 40.58 39.16 80.58
CA ASN A 437 41.21 40.47 80.79
C ASN A 437 40.19 41.56 81.15
N ILE A 438 39.00 41.56 80.55
CA ILE A 438 37.91 42.49 80.88
C ILE A 438 37.41 42.25 82.32
N THR A 439 37.26 40.99 82.76
CA THR A 439 36.87 40.68 84.14
C THR A 439 37.95 41.03 85.17
N ASP A 440 39.23 40.89 84.83
CA ASP A 440 40.35 41.30 85.69
C ASP A 440 40.47 42.83 85.80
N ILE A 441 40.14 43.57 84.73
CA ILE A 441 40.01 45.03 84.77
C ILE A 441 38.77 45.43 85.59
N SER A 442 37.64 44.76 85.41
CA SER A 442 36.39 45.05 86.14
C SER A 442 36.50 44.80 87.64
N SER A 443 37.17 43.72 88.06
CA SER A 443 37.42 43.43 89.47
C SER A 443 38.41 44.42 90.10
N ARG A 444 39.39 44.92 89.34
CA ARG A 444 40.23 46.06 89.76
C ARG A 444 39.43 47.35 89.93
N VAL A 445 38.46 47.64 89.06
CA VAL A 445 37.55 48.78 89.23
C VAL A 445 36.71 48.63 90.51
N ALA A 446 36.06 47.48 90.70
CA ALA A 446 35.27 47.21 91.92
C ALA A 446 36.12 47.29 93.21
N SER A 447 37.40 46.90 93.16
CA SER A 447 38.33 47.09 94.28
C SER A 447 38.57 48.56 94.60
N LEU A 448 38.77 49.41 93.58
CA LEU A 448 38.95 50.86 93.75
C LEU A 448 37.66 51.55 94.24
N GLU A 449 36.49 51.12 93.76
CA GLU A 449 35.18 51.56 94.25
C GLU A 449 34.96 51.20 95.71
N SER A 450 35.39 50.00 96.14
CA SER A 450 35.32 49.59 97.55
C SER A 450 36.22 50.44 98.46
N GLN A 451 37.41 50.83 97.97
CA GLN A 451 38.32 51.72 98.69
C GLN A 451 37.73 53.14 98.81
N LEU A 452 37.09 53.66 97.76
CA LEU A 452 36.38 54.92 97.78
C LEU A 452 35.23 54.91 98.81
N ARG A 453 34.49 53.78 98.90
CA ARG A 453 33.40 53.61 99.85
C ARG A 453 33.85 53.59 101.31
N VAL A 454 34.98 52.95 101.62
CA VAL A 454 35.57 52.99 102.97
C VAL A 454 35.92 54.42 103.37
N VAL A 455 36.51 55.20 102.46
CA VAL A 455 36.82 56.63 102.70
C VAL A 455 35.56 57.47 102.97
N THR A 456 34.43 57.16 102.32
CA THR A 456 33.15 57.83 102.66
C THR A 456 32.59 57.39 104.02
N GLU A 457 32.65 56.12 104.37
CA GLU A 457 32.16 55.62 105.67
C GLU A 457 33.05 56.07 106.85
N GLU A 458 34.34 56.33 106.62
CA GLU A 458 35.23 56.98 107.60
C GLU A 458 34.92 58.47 107.80
N ALA A 459 34.44 59.17 106.76
CA ALA A 459 33.97 60.55 106.87
C ALA A 459 32.64 60.67 107.65
N GLU A 460 31.77 59.66 107.58
CA GLU A 460 30.51 59.61 108.33
C GLU A 460 30.71 59.23 109.81
N LYS A 461 31.64 58.31 110.12
CA LYS A 461 31.98 57.91 111.50
C LYS A 461 32.58 59.04 112.37
N LEU A 462 32.98 60.17 111.77
CA LEU A 462 33.33 61.40 112.49
C LEU A 462 32.13 62.29 112.84
N ARG A 463 30.91 61.95 112.39
CA ARG A 463 29.69 62.76 112.55
C ARG A 463 28.73 62.24 113.63
N GLU A 464 28.80 60.96 113.99
CA GLU A 464 27.78 60.26 114.79
C GLU A 464 28.19 59.87 116.23
N LYS A 465 28.90 60.75 116.96
CA LYS A 465 29.18 60.53 118.40
C LYS A 465 28.09 61.11 119.33
N SER A 466 26.84 60.60 119.24
CA SER A 466 25.67 61.16 119.98
C SER A 466 24.42 60.22 120.15
N VAL A 467 24.17 59.59 121.34
CA VAL A 467 22.89 59.00 121.95
C VAL A 467 22.66 57.39 122.03
N HIS A 468 21.58 56.76 122.66
CA HIS A 468 21.45 55.37 123.39
C HIS A 468 20.04 54.50 123.45
N CYS A 469 19.77 53.29 124.19
CA CYS A 469 18.60 52.20 124.11
C CYS A 469 17.99 51.28 125.39
N GLU A 470 17.02 50.23 125.32
CA GLU A 470 16.17 49.45 126.44
C GLU A 470 15.49 47.91 126.29
N GLU A 471 14.66 47.22 127.22
CA GLU A 471 14.08 45.71 127.37
C GLU A 471 12.59 45.37 128.05
N LEU A 472 11.86 44.23 128.53
CA LEU A 472 11.76 42.67 128.79
C LEU A 472 10.31 41.95 129.25
N GLU A 473 10.04 40.59 129.61
CA GLU A 473 8.67 39.81 129.89
C GLU A 473 8.44 38.40 130.77
N ARG A 474 7.19 37.74 131.08
CA ARG A 474 6.76 36.23 131.48
C ARG A 474 5.38 35.71 132.27
N ASP A 475 4.97 34.35 132.34
CA ASP A 475 4.15 33.42 133.37
C ASP A 475 2.79 32.45 133.17
N VAL A 476 2.30 31.48 134.11
CA VAL A 476 1.40 30.15 134.01
C VAL A 476 0.56 29.58 135.35
N MET A 477 -0.34 28.53 135.75
CA MET A 477 -1.40 27.34 135.48
C MET A 477 -2.09 26.68 136.85
N ASN A 478 -3.06 25.70 137.26
CA ASN A 478 -4.15 24.55 136.99
C ASN A 478 -5.25 24.28 138.22
N CYS A 479 -6.13 23.26 138.67
CA CYS A 479 -6.87 21.87 138.51
C CYS A 479 -8.05 21.59 139.64
N PHE A 480 -8.92 20.56 140.09
CA PHE A 480 -9.69 19.18 139.94
C PHE A 480 -10.75 18.90 141.19
N LYS A 481 -11.64 17.88 141.61
CA LYS A 481 -12.55 16.64 141.29
C LYS A 481 -13.46 16.02 142.52
N SER A 482 -14.59 15.18 142.43
CA SER A 482 -15.40 14.44 143.58
C SER A 482 -16.62 13.37 143.30
N ASN A 483 -17.27 12.59 144.28
CA ASN A 483 -18.51 11.62 144.15
C ASN A 483 -19.29 10.87 145.41
N THR A 484 -20.39 10.02 145.21
CA THR A 484 -21.15 8.88 146.03
C THR A 484 -22.24 9.06 147.21
N LEU A 485 -23.14 8.13 147.78
CA LEU A 485 -24.16 7.01 147.43
C LEU A 485 -25.05 6.33 148.64
N GLU A 486 -26.25 5.63 148.45
CA GLU A 486 -26.95 4.42 149.17
C GLU A 486 -28.23 4.44 150.18
N LYS A 487 -28.99 3.27 150.43
CA LYS A 487 -29.97 2.76 151.54
C LYS A 487 -31.46 2.17 151.31
N GLN A 488 -32.23 1.61 152.34
CA GLN A 488 -33.42 0.61 152.26
C GLN A 488 -34.47 0.42 153.48
N VAL A 489 -35.33 -0.68 153.53
CA VAL A 489 -36.32 -1.35 154.57
C VAL A 489 -37.87 -0.93 154.65
N SER A 490 -39.01 -1.51 155.23
CA SER A 490 -39.52 -2.50 156.30
C SER A 490 -41.03 -3.09 156.15
N SER A 491 -41.73 -3.71 157.19
CA SER A 491 -43.04 -4.52 157.21
C SER A 491 -44.13 -4.20 158.36
N LEU A 492 -45.24 -4.92 158.81
CA LEU A 492 -45.80 -6.34 158.80
C LEU A 492 -47.38 -6.67 158.97
N GLU A 493 -48.02 -6.84 160.18
CA GLU A 493 -49.07 -7.88 160.59
C GLU A 493 -50.66 -7.61 160.59
N GLN A 494 -51.57 -8.54 160.12
CA GLN A 494 -52.97 -8.25 159.63
C GLN A 494 -54.05 -9.41 159.45
N GLU A 495 -53.98 -10.58 160.13
CA GLU A 495 -54.59 -11.86 159.65
C GLU A 495 -56.13 -12.01 159.59
N LEU A 496 -56.95 -11.47 160.51
CA LEU A 496 -58.42 -11.66 160.42
C LEU A 496 -59.10 -10.83 159.32
N HIS A 497 -58.42 -9.79 158.81
CA HIS A 497 -58.83 -9.13 157.57
C HIS A 497 -58.49 -9.95 156.32
N ARG A 498 -57.57 -10.93 156.42
CA ARG A 498 -57.10 -11.77 155.31
C ARG A 498 -58.23 -12.65 154.78
N LEU A 499 -58.93 -13.39 155.64
CA LEU A 499 -59.96 -14.36 155.22
C LEU A 499 -61.19 -13.75 154.52
N LYS A 500 -61.63 -12.52 154.88
CA LYS A 500 -62.70 -11.84 154.11
C LYS A 500 -62.19 -11.34 152.77
N ARG A 501 -60.94 -10.85 152.73
CA ARG A 501 -60.26 -10.44 151.50
C ARG A 501 -60.05 -11.63 150.56
N GLU A 502 -59.69 -12.82 151.06
CA GLU A 502 -59.53 -14.06 150.30
C GLU A 502 -60.81 -14.46 149.54
N ALA A 503 -62.00 -14.25 150.11
CA ALA A 503 -63.27 -14.52 149.44
C ALA A 503 -63.60 -13.50 148.33
N GLU A 504 -63.41 -12.21 148.61
CA GLU A 504 -63.61 -11.12 147.64
C GLU A 504 -62.57 -11.20 146.49
N GLU A 505 -61.32 -11.53 146.82
CA GLU A 505 -60.27 -11.89 145.88
C GLU A 505 -60.64 -13.12 145.03
N GLY A 506 -61.28 -14.14 145.59
CA GLY A 506 -61.72 -15.32 144.83
C GLY A 506 -62.70 -14.97 143.71
N GLN A 507 -63.66 -14.09 143.99
CA GLN A 507 -64.62 -13.61 142.99
C GLN A 507 -63.99 -12.63 141.99
N GLN A 508 -63.03 -11.80 142.43
CA GLN A 508 -62.23 -10.97 141.52
C GLN A 508 -61.34 -11.82 140.60
N LYS A 509 -60.70 -12.87 141.11
CA LYS A 509 -59.86 -13.80 140.33
C LYS A 509 -60.68 -14.52 139.25
N LEU A 510 -61.91 -14.94 139.55
CA LEU A 510 -62.81 -15.49 138.52
C LEU A 510 -63.19 -14.46 137.43
N GLN A 511 -63.44 -13.20 137.79
CA GLN A 511 -63.64 -12.14 136.80
C GLN A 511 -62.36 -11.77 136.02
N GLN A 512 -61.17 -11.95 136.60
CA GLN A 512 -59.89 -11.81 135.91
C GLN A 512 -59.67 -12.96 134.93
N PHE A 513 -59.91 -14.21 135.31
CA PHE A 513 -59.83 -15.35 134.39
C PHE A 513 -60.77 -15.20 133.19
N GLY A 514 -62.02 -14.81 133.38
CA GLY A 514 -62.94 -14.56 132.25
C GLY A 514 -62.50 -13.41 131.32
N LYS A 515 -61.76 -12.42 131.84
CA LYS A 515 -61.11 -11.38 131.00
C LYS A 515 -59.90 -11.93 130.27
N HIS A 516 -59.02 -12.66 130.96
CA HIS A 516 -57.83 -13.25 130.37
C HIS A 516 -58.14 -14.33 129.32
N GLU A 517 -59.25 -15.07 129.44
CA GLU A 517 -59.74 -15.96 128.38
C GLU A 517 -60.22 -15.18 127.15
N ALA A 518 -60.92 -14.06 127.33
CA ALA A 518 -61.34 -13.19 126.23
C ALA A 518 -60.13 -12.49 125.56
N GLU A 519 -59.18 -12.00 126.34
CA GLU A 519 -57.90 -11.41 125.89
C GLU A 519 -57.07 -12.44 125.13
N ASN A 520 -56.91 -13.67 125.66
CA ASN A 520 -56.19 -14.75 124.98
C ASN A 520 -56.94 -15.21 123.70
N GLY A 521 -58.27 -15.20 123.71
CA GLY A 521 -59.09 -15.44 122.51
C GLY A 521 -58.94 -14.37 121.43
N LEU A 522 -58.71 -13.11 121.80
CA LEU A 522 -58.37 -12.02 120.89
C LEU A 522 -56.92 -12.14 120.39
N LEU A 523 -55.95 -12.33 121.28
CA LEU A 523 -54.53 -12.52 120.95
C LEU A 523 -54.31 -13.76 120.05
N SER A 524 -55.11 -14.82 120.20
CA SER A 524 -55.07 -16.01 119.36
C SER A 524 -55.57 -15.72 117.92
N LYS A 525 -56.63 -14.91 117.77
CA LYS A 525 -57.07 -14.40 116.47
C LYS A 525 -56.03 -13.49 115.85
N GLU A 526 -55.51 -12.52 116.61
CA GLU A 526 -54.47 -11.60 116.16
C GLU A 526 -53.20 -12.36 115.73
N ASN A 527 -52.80 -13.42 116.43
CA ASN A 527 -51.71 -14.31 116.01
C ASN A 527 -52.02 -15.08 114.72
N LEU A 528 -53.28 -15.45 114.47
CA LEU A 528 -53.69 -16.10 113.22
C LEU A 528 -53.69 -15.09 112.05
N ASP A 529 -54.24 -13.89 112.27
CA ASP A 529 -54.27 -12.81 111.28
C ASP A 529 -52.85 -12.33 110.93
N LEU A 530 -51.96 -12.23 111.92
CA LEU A 530 -50.53 -11.96 111.72
C LEU A 530 -49.81 -13.09 110.96
N ARG A 531 -50.16 -14.37 111.21
CA ARG A 531 -49.61 -15.50 110.42
C ARG A 531 -50.07 -15.43 108.97
N CYS A 532 -51.36 -15.25 108.71
CA CYS A 532 -51.89 -15.08 107.36
C CYS A 532 -51.28 -13.85 106.66
N SER A 533 -51.05 -12.76 107.39
CA SER A 533 -50.36 -11.56 106.87
C SER A 533 -48.89 -11.84 106.53
N LEU A 534 -48.16 -12.60 107.36
CA LEU A 534 -46.79 -13.04 107.09
C LEU A 534 -46.73 -14.04 105.91
N GLU A 535 -47.72 -14.91 105.75
CA GLU A 535 -47.82 -15.84 104.62
C GLU A 535 -48.06 -15.09 103.30
N ASN A 536 -48.96 -14.10 103.32
CA ASN A 536 -49.20 -13.19 102.18
C ASN A 536 -47.95 -12.35 101.86
N LEU A 537 -47.24 -11.84 102.88
CA LEU A 537 -45.98 -11.12 102.69
C LEU A 537 -44.90 -12.04 102.07
N ARG A 538 -44.76 -13.28 102.54
CA ARG A 538 -43.86 -14.28 101.92
C ARG A 538 -44.22 -14.52 100.46
N ALA A 539 -45.48 -14.80 100.15
CA ALA A 539 -45.94 -15.01 98.78
C ALA A 539 -45.67 -13.78 97.88
N SER A 540 -45.87 -12.57 98.40
CA SER A 540 -45.53 -11.32 97.69
C SER A 540 -44.02 -11.15 97.48
N SER A 541 -43.20 -11.59 98.43
CA SER A 541 -41.73 -11.56 98.33
C SER A 541 -41.21 -12.55 97.29
N THR A 542 -41.75 -13.77 97.24
CA THR A 542 -41.39 -14.77 96.21
C THR A 542 -41.78 -14.27 94.82
N ARG A 543 -42.95 -13.63 94.69
CA ARG A 543 -43.41 -13.02 93.43
C ARG A 543 -42.59 -11.79 93.04
N LEU A 544 -42.11 -11.00 94.00
CA LEU A 544 -41.18 -9.90 93.73
C LEU A 544 -39.83 -10.43 93.24
N ALA A 545 -39.35 -11.56 93.78
CA ALA A 545 -38.12 -12.19 93.32
C ALA A 545 -38.24 -12.70 91.88
N SER A 546 -39.33 -13.38 91.50
CA SER A 546 -39.53 -13.82 90.12
C SER A 546 -39.65 -12.63 89.15
N LEU A 547 -40.40 -11.58 89.51
CA LEU A 547 -40.49 -10.35 88.71
C LEU A 547 -39.14 -9.62 88.58
N GLN A 548 -38.24 -9.73 89.57
CA GLN A 548 -36.86 -9.23 89.46
C GLN A 548 -35.96 -10.09 88.57
N GLU A 549 -36.28 -11.38 88.40
CA GLU A 549 -35.59 -12.30 87.50
C GLU A 549 -36.05 -12.07 86.05
N GLU A 550 -37.38 -12.09 85.82
CA GLU A 550 -38.03 -11.71 84.56
C GLU A 550 -37.56 -10.33 84.05
N HIS A 551 -37.42 -9.33 84.94
CA HIS A 551 -36.90 -8.01 84.58
C HIS A 551 -35.40 -8.04 84.19
N LYS A 552 -34.58 -8.91 84.81
CA LYS A 552 -33.16 -9.06 84.38
C LYS A 552 -33.10 -9.72 83.01
N GLU A 553 -33.85 -10.79 82.80
CA GLU A 553 -33.92 -11.53 81.53
C GLU A 553 -34.37 -10.62 80.38
N ALA A 554 -35.49 -9.91 80.56
CA ALA A 554 -35.98 -8.92 79.59
C ALA A 554 -34.98 -7.76 79.38
N GLN A 555 -34.19 -7.39 80.40
CA GLN A 555 -33.13 -6.38 80.24
C GLN A 555 -31.91 -6.91 79.49
N THR A 556 -31.52 -8.18 79.66
CA THR A 556 -30.48 -8.83 78.85
C THR A 556 -30.93 -9.06 77.41
N GLU A 557 -32.15 -9.52 77.17
CA GLU A 557 -32.71 -9.67 75.82
C GLU A 557 -32.76 -8.32 75.10
N LYS A 558 -33.21 -7.26 75.80
CA LYS A 558 -33.17 -5.88 75.30
C LYS A 558 -31.76 -5.37 75.00
N GLN A 559 -30.72 -5.85 75.69
CA GLN A 559 -29.32 -5.53 75.38
C GLN A 559 -28.83 -6.32 74.17
N GLU A 560 -29.16 -7.61 74.05
CA GLU A 560 -28.84 -8.41 72.86
C GLU A 560 -29.53 -7.89 71.60
N LEU A 561 -30.83 -7.58 71.67
CA LEU A 561 -31.60 -7.03 70.55
C LEU A 561 -31.05 -5.66 70.13
N ARG A 562 -30.58 -4.84 71.08
CA ARG A 562 -29.85 -3.60 70.77
C ARG A 562 -28.54 -3.86 70.05
N LYS A 563 -27.77 -4.86 70.48
CA LYS A 563 -26.51 -5.21 69.79
C LYS A 563 -26.78 -5.71 68.38
N LYS A 564 -27.65 -6.72 68.22
CA LYS A 564 -28.07 -7.29 66.92
C LYS A 564 -28.60 -6.22 65.96
N LEU A 565 -29.31 -5.21 66.48
CA LEU A 565 -29.82 -4.09 65.68
C LEU A 565 -28.73 -3.07 65.29
N GLU A 566 -27.66 -2.94 66.08
CA GLU A 566 -26.47 -2.15 65.70
C GLU A 566 -25.58 -2.91 64.71
N ASP A 567 -25.36 -4.21 64.92
CA ASP A 567 -24.65 -5.10 63.99
C ASP A 567 -25.29 -5.01 62.58
N VAL A 568 -26.62 -5.12 62.48
CA VAL A 568 -27.40 -4.96 61.22
C VAL A 568 -27.36 -3.53 60.65
N ARG A 569 -27.19 -2.49 61.49
CA ARG A 569 -26.99 -1.11 61.01
C ARG A 569 -25.62 -0.94 60.36
N GLU A 570 -24.57 -1.55 60.93
CA GLU A 570 -23.23 -1.52 60.33
C GLU A 570 -23.21 -2.28 59.01
N GLU A 571 -23.80 -3.48 58.94
CA GLU A 571 -23.98 -4.24 57.69
C GLU A 571 -24.70 -3.39 56.62
N ALA A 572 -25.85 -2.80 56.96
CA ALA A 572 -26.61 -1.94 56.04
C ALA A 572 -25.85 -0.68 55.60
N GLN A 573 -24.95 -0.13 56.44
CA GLN A 573 -24.04 0.94 56.02
C GLN A 573 -22.94 0.45 55.08
N THR A 574 -22.41 -0.77 55.27
CA THR A 574 -21.42 -1.33 54.34
C THR A 574 -22.04 -1.64 52.98
N GLU A 575 -23.28 -2.12 52.93
CA GLU A 575 -23.99 -2.35 51.67
C GLU A 575 -24.36 -1.06 50.95
N ARG A 576 -24.76 0.01 51.66
CA ARG A 576 -24.91 1.33 51.03
C ARG A 576 -23.60 1.81 50.38
N LYS A 577 -22.48 1.70 51.09
CA LYS A 577 -21.15 2.04 50.57
C LYS A 577 -20.69 1.12 49.43
N ARG A 578 -21.27 -0.08 49.28
CA ARG A 578 -21.07 -0.97 48.11
C ARG A 578 -21.94 -0.51 46.94
N ALA A 579 -23.23 -0.21 47.17
CA ALA A 579 -24.14 0.33 46.15
C ALA A 579 -23.64 1.66 45.57
N GLU A 580 -23.25 2.63 46.41
CA GLU A 580 -22.69 3.93 46.00
C GLU A 580 -21.46 3.77 45.07
N ARG A 581 -20.62 2.76 45.32
CA ARG A 581 -19.46 2.43 44.46
C ARG A 581 -19.88 1.79 43.14
N LEU A 582 -20.89 0.91 43.16
CA LEU A 582 -21.42 0.29 41.95
C LEU A 582 -22.13 1.32 41.06
N GLU A 583 -22.89 2.24 41.64
CA GLU A 583 -23.51 3.38 40.92
C GLU A 583 -22.45 4.27 40.28
N LEU A 584 -21.37 4.61 40.99
CA LEU A 584 -20.24 5.37 40.43
C LEU A 584 -19.55 4.60 39.29
N ASN A 585 -19.28 3.31 39.45
CA ASN A 585 -18.67 2.47 38.41
C ASN A 585 -19.57 2.36 37.16
N ILE A 586 -20.89 2.25 37.34
CA ILE A 586 -21.88 2.24 36.25
C ILE A 586 -21.89 3.61 35.55
N ALA A 587 -21.78 4.71 36.29
CA ALA A 587 -21.69 6.05 35.69
C ALA A 587 -20.41 6.22 34.84
N THR A 588 -19.25 5.76 35.33
CA THR A 588 -17.99 5.81 34.55
C THR A 588 -18.03 4.91 33.33
N LEU A 589 -18.57 3.69 33.44
CA LEU A 589 -18.71 2.76 32.30
C LEU A 589 -19.69 3.29 31.24
N ASN A 590 -20.75 3.99 31.63
CA ASN A 590 -21.65 4.66 30.67
C ASN A 590 -20.96 5.85 29.98
N GLN A 591 -20.12 6.60 30.67
CA GLN A 591 -19.35 7.69 30.07
C GLN A 591 -18.27 7.17 29.10
N GLU A 592 -17.61 6.06 29.44
CA GLU A 592 -16.68 5.36 28.56
C GLU A 592 -17.39 4.77 27.34
N LYS A 593 -18.53 4.11 27.53
CA LYS A 593 -19.41 3.63 26.44
C LYS A 593 -19.75 4.75 25.46
N HIS A 594 -20.18 5.92 25.93
CA HIS A 594 -20.54 7.03 25.04
C HIS A 594 -19.34 7.59 24.26
N ARG A 595 -18.12 7.62 24.85
CA ARG A 595 -16.90 7.97 24.10
C ARG A 595 -16.61 6.97 22.99
N LEU A 596 -16.73 5.67 23.27
CA LEU A 596 -16.55 4.62 22.27
C LEU A 596 -17.64 4.66 21.18
N GLU A 597 -18.88 5.04 21.52
CA GLU A 597 -19.95 5.27 20.52
C GLU A 597 -19.62 6.48 19.60
N GLU A 598 -19.10 7.58 20.15
CA GLU A 598 -18.62 8.72 19.35
C GLU A 598 -17.42 8.37 18.45
N GLU A 599 -16.46 7.60 18.97
CA GLU A 599 -15.25 7.20 18.24
C GLU A 599 -15.55 6.19 17.12
N VAL A 600 -16.46 5.23 17.36
CA VAL A 600 -16.99 4.34 16.32
C VAL A 600 -17.76 5.12 15.25
N GLN A 601 -18.49 6.16 15.60
CA GLN A 601 -19.19 7.00 14.62
C GLN A 601 -18.20 7.82 13.75
N LYS A 602 -17.11 8.35 14.33
CA LYS A 602 -16.05 9.03 13.56
C LYS A 602 -15.33 8.08 12.60
N SER A 603 -14.86 6.93 13.10
CA SER A 603 -14.23 5.87 12.27
C SER A 603 -15.17 5.37 11.17
N LYS A 604 -16.49 5.36 11.41
CA LYS A 604 -17.50 5.05 10.40
C LYS A 604 -17.60 6.14 9.32
N GLU A 605 -17.58 7.42 9.70
CA GLU A 605 -17.62 8.58 8.80
C GLU A 605 -16.34 8.65 7.95
N GLU A 606 -15.16 8.53 8.56
CA GLU A 606 -13.84 8.46 7.89
C GLU A 606 -13.79 7.33 6.84
N ARG A 607 -14.32 6.15 7.18
CA ARG A 607 -14.46 5.03 6.23
C ARG A 607 -15.45 5.33 5.10
N GLU A 608 -16.46 6.16 5.33
CA GLU A 608 -17.42 6.61 4.30
C GLU A 608 -16.86 7.74 3.41
N ASP A 609 -15.89 8.53 3.90
CA ASP A 609 -15.03 9.41 3.10
C ASP A 609 -14.07 8.61 2.21
N LEU A 610 -13.30 7.68 2.77
CA LEU A 610 -12.39 6.81 2.01
C LEU A 610 -13.12 5.99 0.93
N VAL A 611 -14.34 5.52 1.22
CA VAL A 611 -15.20 4.82 0.24
C VAL A 611 -15.77 5.75 -0.85
N ARG A 612 -15.78 7.08 -0.64
CA ARG A 612 -16.06 8.06 -1.71
C ARG A 612 -14.80 8.31 -2.54
N GLU A 613 -13.66 8.58 -1.91
CA GLU A 613 -12.38 8.79 -2.61
C GLU A 613 -11.99 7.61 -3.50
N MET A 614 -12.13 6.37 -3.02
CA MET A 614 -11.88 5.18 -3.83
C MET A 614 -12.80 5.06 -5.06
N LYS A 615 -14.02 5.62 -5.01
CA LYS A 615 -14.94 5.66 -6.16
C LYS A 615 -14.56 6.75 -7.16
N ASP A 616 -14.02 7.88 -6.71
CA ASP A 616 -13.49 8.93 -7.59
C ASP A 616 -12.15 8.53 -8.22
N ALA A 617 -11.29 7.84 -7.48
CA ALA A 617 -10.10 7.19 -8.03
C ALA A 617 -10.45 6.17 -9.12
N HIS A 618 -11.44 5.29 -8.87
CA HIS A 618 -11.87 4.31 -9.87
C HIS A 618 -12.58 4.94 -11.08
N ARG A 619 -13.38 6.01 -10.91
CA ARG A 619 -13.89 6.82 -12.03
C ARG A 619 -12.75 7.35 -12.90
N SER A 620 -11.74 7.94 -12.26
CA SER A 620 -10.55 8.47 -12.94
C SER A 620 -9.78 7.37 -13.67
N GLU A 621 -9.64 6.20 -13.06
CA GLU A 621 -9.01 5.02 -13.65
C GLU A 621 -9.76 4.53 -14.90
N GLU A 622 -11.10 4.46 -14.88
CA GLU A 622 -11.88 4.15 -16.08
C GLU A 622 -11.71 5.21 -17.18
N GLU A 623 -11.63 6.49 -16.84
CA GLU A 623 -11.42 7.58 -17.81
C GLU A 623 -10.04 7.48 -18.48
N TRP A 624 -8.98 7.23 -17.71
CA TRP A 624 -7.64 6.95 -18.28
C TRP A 624 -7.64 5.68 -19.12
N ARG A 625 -8.34 4.62 -18.69
CA ARG A 625 -8.50 3.37 -19.44
C ARG A 625 -9.19 3.59 -20.78
N ARG A 626 -10.23 4.44 -20.84
CA ARG A 626 -10.89 4.85 -22.10
C ARG A 626 -9.92 5.62 -23.01
N GLN A 627 -9.22 6.61 -22.49
CA GLN A 627 -8.21 7.38 -23.25
C GLN A 627 -7.09 6.50 -23.82
N VAL A 628 -6.63 5.48 -23.06
CA VAL A 628 -5.62 4.52 -23.53
C VAL A 628 -6.14 3.67 -24.70
N GLU A 629 -7.40 3.23 -24.68
CA GLU A 629 -7.97 2.51 -25.83
C GLU A 629 -8.20 3.42 -27.05
N GLU A 630 -8.61 4.68 -26.85
CA GLU A 630 -8.69 5.67 -27.94
C GLU A 630 -7.32 5.92 -28.60
N LEU A 631 -6.26 6.03 -27.79
CA LEU A 631 -4.87 6.16 -28.27
C LEU A 631 -4.35 4.89 -28.96
N LYS A 632 -4.75 3.70 -28.50
CA LYS A 632 -4.47 2.42 -29.19
C LYS A 632 -5.14 2.36 -30.57
N GLU A 633 -6.40 2.77 -30.69
CA GLU A 633 -7.08 2.87 -31.98
C GLU A 633 -6.50 3.95 -32.89
N GLU A 634 -6.06 5.09 -32.34
CA GLU A 634 -5.31 6.11 -33.07
C GLU A 634 -3.98 5.55 -33.62
N ARG A 635 -3.25 4.78 -32.80
CA ARG A 635 -2.03 4.08 -33.23
C ARG A 635 -2.32 3.08 -34.34
N LYS A 636 -3.34 2.23 -34.22
CA LYS A 636 -3.74 1.27 -35.27
C LYS A 636 -4.05 1.99 -36.60
N ARG A 637 -4.84 3.07 -36.55
CA ARG A 637 -5.20 3.88 -37.73
C ARG A 637 -3.97 4.56 -38.37
N ARG A 638 -2.98 5.00 -37.58
CA ARG A 638 -1.70 5.50 -38.10
C ARG A 638 -0.87 4.42 -38.79
N VAL A 639 -0.72 3.25 -38.16
CA VAL A 639 0.03 2.11 -38.70
C VAL A 639 -0.55 1.63 -40.03
N GLU A 640 -1.88 1.57 -40.17
CA GLU A 640 -2.52 1.20 -41.44
C GLU A 640 -2.28 2.26 -42.52
N GLY A 641 -2.42 3.55 -42.18
CA GLY A 641 -2.06 4.65 -43.08
C GLY A 641 -0.59 4.63 -43.52
N ASP A 642 0.33 4.14 -42.68
CA ASP A 642 1.74 3.93 -43.07
C ASP A 642 1.94 2.72 -43.99
N LYS A 643 1.09 1.68 -43.93
CA LYS A 643 1.10 0.60 -44.94
C LYS A 643 0.61 1.12 -46.29
N GLU A 644 -0.48 1.90 -46.30
CA GLU A 644 -0.99 2.54 -47.52
C GLU A 644 0.04 3.50 -48.13
N ARG A 645 0.69 4.36 -47.32
CA ARG A 645 1.79 5.23 -47.79
C ARG A 645 2.93 4.45 -48.44
N ARG A 646 3.41 3.36 -47.82
CA ARG A 646 4.46 2.51 -48.40
C ARG A 646 4.03 1.86 -49.72
N LYS A 647 2.78 1.38 -49.80
CA LYS A 647 2.23 0.81 -51.03
C LYS A 647 2.18 1.84 -52.17
N LEU A 648 1.62 3.03 -51.90
CA LEU A 648 1.55 4.13 -52.86
C LEU A 648 2.95 4.59 -53.32
N GLN A 649 3.95 4.56 -52.43
CA GLN A 649 5.35 4.82 -52.81
C GLN A 649 5.89 3.76 -53.79
N MET A 650 5.64 2.47 -53.55
CA MET A 650 6.05 1.40 -54.47
C MET A 650 5.37 1.51 -55.83
N ASP A 651 4.07 1.84 -55.86
CA ASP A 651 3.31 2.08 -57.09
C ASP A 651 3.83 3.32 -57.85
N LEU A 652 4.20 4.39 -57.13
CA LEU A 652 4.83 5.59 -57.70
C LEU A 652 6.20 5.27 -58.32
N GLU A 653 7.07 4.54 -57.61
CA GLU A 653 8.35 4.11 -58.17
C GLU A 653 8.19 3.23 -59.40
N GLN A 654 7.18 2.36 -59.44
CA GLN A 654 6.92 1.47 -60.56
C GLN A 654 6.39 2.24 -61.78
N THR A 655 5.50 3.21 -61.57
CA THR A 655 5.03 4.11 -62.64
C THR A 655 6.16 5.02 -63.15
N GLU A 656 7.07 5.48 -62.29
CA GLU A 656 8.29 6.18 -62.71
C GLU A 656 9.20 5.30 -63.59
N LYS A 657 9.44 4.04 -63.19
CA LYS A 657 10.24 3.07 -63.97
C LYS A 657 9.60 2.85 -65.36
N GLY A 658 8.27 2.75 -65.42
CA GLY A 658 7.50 2.73 -66.66
C GLY A 658 7.69 3.98 -67.52
N ARG A 659 7.49 5.17 -66.93
CA ARG A 659 7.64 6.49 -67.58
C ARG A 659 9.04 6.65 -68.19
N LYS A 660 10.09 6.37 -67.41
CA LYS A 660 11.51 6.45 -67.84
C LYS A 660 11.83 5.47 -68.99
N ASN A 661 11.10 4.36 -69.09
CA ASN A 661 11.24 3.42 -70.22
C ASN A 661 10.48 3.89 -71.47
N LEU A 662 9.28 4.46 -71.31
CA LEU A 662 8.53 5.09 -72.41
C LEU A 662 9.29 6.30 -73.00
N GLU A 663 9.95 7.12 -72.17
CA GLU A 663 10.82 8.21 -72.62
C GLU A 663 12.00 7.70 -73.46
N LYS A 664 12.67 6.63 -73.05
CA LYS A 664 13.74 5.99 -73.83
C LYS A 664 13.25 5.44 -75.17
N LEU A 665 12.03 4.89 -75.22
CA LEU A 665 11.42 4.41 -76.46
C LEU A 665 11.01 5.57 -77.37
N SER A 666 10.42 6.63 -76.82
CA SER A 666 10.06 7.85 -77.55
C SER A 666 11.29 8.53 -78.16
N LEU A 667 12.38 8.67 -77.39
CA LEU A 667 13.65 9.21 -77.89
C LEU A 667 14.24 8.35 -79.01
N LYS A 668 14.24 7.01 -78.87
CA LYS A 668 14.65 6.10 -79.94
C LYS A 668 13.83 6.31 -81.21
N ILE A 669 12.49 6.31 -81.09
CA ILE A 669 11.57 6.54 -82.22
C ILE A 669 11.88 7.88 -82.90
N LYS A 670 12.06 8.96 -82.13
CA LYS A 670 12.43 10.29 -82.64
C LYS A 670 13.75 10.25 -83.41
N THR A 671 14.82 9.69 -82.85
CA THR A 671 16.11 9.57 -83.56
C THR A 671 16.04 8.71 -84.82
N THR A 672 15.21 7.65 -84.83
CA THR A 672 15.01 6.86 -86.05
C THR A 672 14.14 7.57 -87.09
N LEU A 673 13.26 8.48 -86.67
CA LEU A 673 12.44 9.30 -87.56
C LEU A 673 13.30 10.40 -88.20
N GLU A 674 14.10 11.13 -87.41
CA GLU A 674 15.07 12.13 -87.91
C GLU A 674 16.09 11.52 -88.90
N ALA A 675 16.56 10.29 -88.62
CA ALA A 675 17.41 9.53 -89.54
C ALA A 675 16.68 9.09 -90.83
N LYS A 676 15.35 8.92 -90.80
CA LYS A 676 14.54 8.60 -92.00
C LYS A 676 14.13 9.84 -92.78
N GLU A 677 13.91 10.98 -92.10
CA GLU A 677 13.71 12.27 -92.74
C GLU A 677 14.95 12.69 -93.54
N THR A 678 16.15 12.60 -92.95
CA THR A 678 17.41 12.83 -93.68
C THR A 678 17.65 11.82 -94.82
N GLU A 679 17.32 10.54 -94.65
CA GLU A 679 17.37 9.55 -95.75
C GLU A 679 16.36 9.86 -96.87
N LEU A 680 15.23 10.48 -96.56
CA LEU A 680 14.23 10.96 -97.54
C LEU A 680 14.69 12.24 -98.23
N GLU A 681 15.27 13.20 -97.51
CA GLU A 681 15.88 14.41 -98.08
C GLU A 681 16.99 14.04 -99.07
N GLU A 682 17.89 13.12 -98.71
CA GLU A 682 18.90 12.59 -99.62
C GLU A 682 18.27 11.97 -100.88
N LYS A 683 17.18 11.21 -100.76
CA LYS A 683 16.48 10.63 -101.91
C LYS A 683 15.83 11.71 -102.78
N ILE A 684 15.23 12.74 -102.19
CA ILE A 684 14.64 13.88 -102.89
C ILE A 684 15.72 14.65 -103.66
N MET A 685 16.87 14.92 -103.04
CA MET A 685 18.01 15.55 -103.72
C MET A 685 18.53 14.68 -104.86
N ARG A 686 18.70 13.37 -104.65
CA ARG A 686 19.12 12.41 -105.69
C ARG A 686 18.12 12.40 -106.85
N LEU A 687 16.82 12.32 -106.58
CA LEU A 687 15.74 12.39 -107.58
C LEU A 687 15.82 13.68 -108.39
N ALA A 688 15.93 14.85 -107.75
CA ALA A 688 16.09 16.14 -108.44
C ALA A 688 17.33 16.19 -109.35
N THR A 689 18.44 15.51 -108.99
CA THR A 689 19.59 15.38 -109.92
C THR A 689 19.34 14.42 -111.08
N VAL A 690 18.46 13.42 -110.92
CA VAL A 690 18.05 12.50 -111.99
C VAL A 690 17.07 13.21 -112.93
N GLU A 691 16.05 13.89 -112.41
CA GLU A 691 15.11 14.72 -113.18
C GLU A 691 15.85 15.78 -114.00
N LYS A 692 16.87 16.44 -113.42
CA LYS A 692 17.72 17.39 -114.14
C LYS A 692 18.54 16.75 -115.25
N LYS A 693 18.99 15.49 -115.07
CA LYS A 693 19.67 14.71 -116.12
C LYS A 693 18.69 14.29 -117.20
N GLU A 694 17.52 13.79 -116.83
CA GLU A 694 16.44 13.41 -117.75
C GLU A 694 15.99 14.60 -118.60
N ALA A 695 15.77 15.78 -118.00
CA ALA A 695 15.46 17.01 -118.73
C ALA A 695 16.61 17.48 -119.65
N SER A 696 17.88 17.14 -119.35
CA SER A 696 19.01 17.40 -120.24
C SER A 696 19.11 16.39 -121.40
N LEU A 697 18.83 15.12 -121.13
CA LEU A 697 18.78 14.05 -122.13
C LEU A 697 17.58 14.21 -123.06
N SER A 698 16.43 14.63 -122.54
CA SER A 698 15.23 14.98 -123.31
C SER A 698 15.54 16.09 -124.32
N LYS A 699 16.21 17.17 -123.90
CA LYS A 699 16.67 18.25 -124.80
C LYS A 699 17.71 17.83 -125.83
N GLU A 700 18.48 16.79 -125.55
CA GLU A 700 19.39 16.20 -126.53
C GLU A 700 18.66 15.24 -127.48
N VAL A 701 17.67 14.49 -127.00
CA VAL A 701 16.75 13.71 -127.86
C VAL A 701 15.94 14.63 -128.78
N GLU A 702 15.47 15.78 -128.31
CA GLU A 702 14.86 16.82 -129.14
C GLU A 702 15.83 17.29 -130.23
N ARG A 703 17.09 17.63 -129.89
CA ARG A 703 18.15 17.97 -130.87
C ARG A 703 18.42 16.86 -131.89
N LEU A 704 18.42 15.60 -131.46
CA LEU A 704 18.64 14.44 -132.32
C LEU A 704 17.42 14.17 -133.22
N GLN A 705 16.20 14.45 -132.76
CA GLN A 705 15.00 14.45 -133.61
C GLN A 705 15.07 15.57 -134.64
N ASP A 706 15.42 16.79 -134.23
CA ASP A 706 15.58 17.97 -135.08
C ASP A 706 16.60 17.74 -136.21
N THR A 707 17.75 17.16 -135.88
CA THR A 707 18.79 16.80 -136.87
C THR A 707 18.38 15.62 -137.74
N ALA A 708 17.62 14.65 -137.22
CA ALA A 708 17.04 13.57 -138.02
C ALA A 708 15.92 14.05 -138.97
N VAL A 709 15.16 15.09 -138.61
CA VAL A 709 14.20 15.76 -139.52
C VAL A 709 14.96 16.47 -140.63
N LYS A 710 15.96 17.28 -140.30
CA LYS A 710 16.84 17.97 -141.28
C LYS A 710 17.55 16.98 -142.21
N ALA A 711 18.01 15.84 -141.70
CA ALA A 711 18.56 14.77 -142.52
C ALA A 711 17.53 14.16 -143.49
N LYS A 712 16.27 13.97 -143.05
CA LYS A 712 15.15 13.53 -143.92
C LYS A 712 14.69 14.59 -144.91
N GLU A 713 14.95 15.87 -144.67
CA GLU A 713 14.73 16.96 -145.64
C GLU A 713 15.83 16.97 -146.69
N LEU A 714 17.11 16.95 -146.28
CA LEU A 714 18.26 16.80 -147.17
C LEU A 714 18.20 15.51 -148.01
N GLU A 715 17.69 14.40 -147.46
CA GLU A 715 17.40 13.19 -148.23
C GLU A 715 16.34 13.40 -149.32
N ARG A 716 15.29 14.19 -149.05
CA ARG A 716 14.26 14.51 -150.04
C ARG A 716 14.81 15.44 -151.11
N GLU A 717 15.54 16.49 -150.72
CA GLU A 717 16.23 17.38 -151.66
C GLU A 717 17.21 16.62 -152.55
N ASN A 718 18.01 15.71 -151.98
CA ASN A 718 18.93 14.86 -152.75
C ASN A 718 18.15 13.92 -153.71
N LYS A 719 17.03 13.33 -153.28
CA LYS A 719 16.14 12.56 -154.17
C LYS A 719 15.51 13.43 -155.26
N GLU A 720 15.19 14.70 -154.99
CA GLU A 720 14.65 15.64 -155.97
C GLU A 720 15.73 16.09 -156.98
N LEU A 721 16.94 16.38 -156.51
CA LEU A 721 18.12 16.64 -157.33
C LEU A 721 18.50 15.41 -158.17
N GLN A 722 18.31 14.19 -157.65
CA GLN A 722 18.56 12.95 -158.39
C GLN A 722 17.47 12.68 -159.45
N LYS A 723 16.20 13.04 -159.18
CA LYS A 723 15.15 13.11 -160.21
C LYS A 723 15.52 14.14 -161.28
N GLN A 724 15.91 15.36 -160.88
CA GLN A 724 16.26 16.44 -161.80
C GLN A 724 17.45 16.04 -162.67
N ALA A 725 18.54 15.53 -162.09
CA ALA A 725 19.68 15.00 -162.84
C ALA A 725 19.28 13.83 -163.77
N THR A 726 18.26 13.05 -163.43
CA THR A 726 17.70 12.01 -164.31
C THR A 726 16.87 12.60 -165.45
N ILE A 727 16.11 13.68 -165.19
CA ILE A 727 15.41 14.46 -166.21
C ILE A 727 16.43 15.12 -167.14
N ASP A 728 17.45 15.80 -166.63
CA ASP A 728 18.51 16.43 -167.42
C ASP A 728 19.27 15.39 -168.26
N LYS A 729 19.56 14.21 -167.69
CA LYS A 729 20.18 13.09 -168.42
C LYS A 729 19.27 12.53 -169.53
N ARG A 730 17.94 12.55 -169.36
CA ARG A 730 16.95 12.26 -170.42
C ARG A 730 16.91 13.37 -171.46
N THR A 731 16.80 14.63 -171.06
CA THR A 731 16.81 15.81 -171.96
C THR A 731 18.09 15.86 -172.79
N LEU A 732 19.25 15.58 -172.20
CA LEU A 732 20.53 15.43 -172.91
C LEU A 732 20.54 14.23 -173.85
N ALA A 733 19.83 13.14 -173.55
CA ALA A 733 19.65 12.02 -174.49
C ALA A 733 18.72 12.40 -175.66
N THR A 734 17.60 13.08 -175.40
CA THR A 734 16.70 13.59 -176.46
C THR A 734 17.40 14.62 -177.34
N LEU A 735 18.19 15.53 -176.77
CA LEU A 735 19.03 16.47 -177.51
C LEU A 735 20.11 15.74 -178.32
N ARG A 736 20.69 14.64 -177.81
CA ARG A 736 21.59 13.77 -178.59
C ARG A 736 20.85 13.09 -179.75
N GLU A 737 19.60 12.67 -179.59
CA GLU A 737 18.80 12.11 -180.69
C GLU A 737 18.40 13.15 -181.75
N VAL A 738 18.01 14.36 -181.34
CA VAL A 738 17.77 15.49 -182.26
C VAL A 738 19.06 15.82 -183.03
N LYS A 739 20.21 15.86 -182.34
CA LYS A 739 21.53 16.06 -182.98
C LYS A 739 21.95 14.89 -183.87
N LYS A 740 21.45 13.67 -183.61
CA LYS A 740 21.64 12.48 -184.46
C LYS A 740 20.79 12.53 -185.73
N LYS A 741 19.52 12.97 -185.63
CA LYS A 741 18.65 13.27 -186.79
C LYS A 741 19.23 14.38 -187.67
N ASN A 742 19.78 15.43 -187.07
CA ASN A 742 20.35 16.58 -187.78
C ASN A 742 21.88 16.48 -188.01
N SER A 743 22.38 15.31 -188.45
CA SER A 743 23.82 15.10 -188.71
C SER A 743 24.12 14.69 -190.17
N PRO A 744 25.20 15.22 -190.80
CA PRO A 744 25.41 15.13 -192.25
C PRO A 744 26.05 13.79 -192.70
N LYS A 745 25.40 12.66 -192.40
CA LYS A 745 25.71 11.35 -193.00
C LYS A 745 24.52 10.70 -193.74
N THR A 746 23.31 11.18 -193.53
CA THR A 746 22.10 10.70 -194.23
C THR A 746 22.08 11.10 -195.72
N TYR A 747 22.65 12.25 -196.07
CA TYR A 747 22.68 12.76 -197.45
C TYR A 747 23.65 12.01 -198.39
N LEU A 748 24.65 11.30 -197.87
CA LEU A 748 25.67 10.61 -198.68
C LEU A 748 25.31 9.17 -199.04
N LYS A 749 24.42 8.49 -198.31
CA LYS A 749 23.93 7.15 -198.71
C LYS A 749 22.89 7.19 -199.83
N ASN A 750 22.13 8.28 -199.96
CA ASN A 750 21.12 8.45 -201.02
C ASN A 750 21.68 8.94 -202.37
N TYR A 751 23.00 9.15 -202.50
CA TYR A 751 23.63 9.52 -203.77
C TYR A 751 24.29 8.34 -204.52
N TYR A 752 24.71 7.30 -203.81
CA TYR A 752 25.32 6.10 -204.42
C TYR A 752 24.30 5.07 -204.93
N PHE A 753 23.09 5.01 -204.36
CA PHE A 753 22.07 4.03 -204.77
C PHE A 753 21.33 4.44 -206.06
N THR A 754 21.10 5.74 -206.26
CA THR A 754 20.43 6.30 -207.45
C THR A 754 21.33 6.35 -208.69
N PHE A 755 22.67 6.31 -208.53
CA PHE A 755 23.58 6.23 -209.68
C PHE A 755 23.60 4.82 -210.28
N TYR A 756 23.59 3.77 -209.45
CA TYR A 756 23.62 2.37 -209.92
C TYR A 756 22.35 1.97 -210.71
N ILE A 757 21.20 2.53 -210.35
CA ILE A 757 19.91 2.27 -211.04
C ILE A 757 19.85 2.91 -212.43
N LYS A 758 20.66 3.93 -212.74
CA LYS A 758 20.67 4.59 -214.06
C LYS A 758 21.67 4.01 -215.07
N SER A 759 22.63 3.18 -214.66
CA SER A 759 23.58 2.54 -215.60
C SER A 759 23.10 1.21 -216.18
N CYS A 760 22.29 0.43 -215.46
CA CYS A 760 21.89 -0.91 -215.93
C CYS A 760 20.72 -0.91 -216.94
N TYR A 761 19.95 0.17 -217.07
CA TYR A 761 18.88 0.25 -218.08
C TYR A 761 19.38 0.44 -219.53
N CYS A 762 20.69 0.54 -219.74
CA CYS A 762 21.32 0.40 -221.06
C CYS A 762 21.74 -1.05 -221.39
N ILE A 763 21.72 -1.99 -220.43
CA ILE A 763 22.01 -3.41 -220.70
C ILE A 763 20.70 -4.16 -220.98
N ARG A 764 20.10 -3.86 -222.14
CA ARG A 764 19.26 -4.80 -222.90
C ARG A 764 20.11 -5.62 -223.88
N ILE A 765 21.45 -5.62 -223.70
CA ILE A 765 22.43 -6.23 -224.59
C ILE A 765 23.49 -7.00 -223.79
N TYR A 766 23.04 -7.94 -222.95
CA TYR A 766 23.52 -9.34 -222.92
C TYR A 766 22.72 -10.12 -221.85
N VAL A 767 22.09 -11.24 -222.24
CA VAL A 767 21.74 -12.43 -221.39
C VAL A 767 20.87 -12.11 -220.14
N PHE A 768 19.55 -12.33 -220.08
CA PHE A 768 18.72 -13.53 -220.40
C PHE A 768 19.05 -14.71 -219.45
N TYR A 769 18.05 -15.48 -218.97
CA TYR A 769 18.16 -16.48 -217.86
C TYR A 769 18.44 -15.85 -216.47
N SER A 770 17.84 -16.29 -215.36
CA SER A 770 16.72 -17.21 -215.13
C SER A 770 16.19 -17.09 -213.69
N LEU A 771 14.91 -17.45 -213.51
CA LEU A 771 14.23 -17.80 -212.23
C LEU A 771 14.27 -16.73 -211.12
#